data_AF-A0ABD3P9V6-F1
#
_entry.id   AF-A0ABD3P9V6-F1
#
_cell.length_a   1.000
_cell.length_b   1.000
_cell.length_c   1.000
_cell.angle_alpha   90.00
_cell.angle_beta   90.00
_cell.angle_gamma   90.00
#
_symmetry.space_group_name_H-M   'P 1'
#
loop_
_entity.id
_entity.type
_entity.pdbx_description
1 polymer ?
#
loop_
_entity_poly.entity_id
_entity_poly.type
_entity_poly.pdbx_seq_one_letter_code
_entity_poly.pdbx_strand_id
1 'polypeptide(L)'
;MATVSRSTPHRKRCRASTLQYTILLLAALLMASLWSITVQFHNNASTSSQQYTHEYKDKSKPQPRDAHTKQHQSSLRQSSSSLQSAATTTTIAYAVSLTSCGHTSTSSHGSGGHSSDPNLYQGAAVLAHSIHLSSVRNPNSGSVYDYKLIVFVHTDAVECSDVFSSLGYEILIRPTPFNVSDIQGQFLREHIGKSGCCGEKEYLKLYSYTLLEYPIVVHLDLDSLILRHLDDLFDAMLSSSDGNSNKLPVMFDEPLPQSNPIDAFFTRDYNMVNPGHKHVGVQGGFLVLRPSMEAFHNYVDIVLEGNFKQGNGWGGKGYGGYFGAQQIQGICSYYYDYLHPGTGVELNRCYYNAMTDAPRQEKTGKCRDGREECQDCRDVNVEDVKSVHFTLCSKPWKCPEWVGMEEKGKRICRKFHREWFRIREDLEMTRNGQFVNPGGGHRPEIFRGFCKSGHERAAERSHTSSVMAKDIQSSRSKRAQQSHAAIMSDRQSESRFRFFFLLCLGQAFLLLVVSFSFQFMVMHNMDLEHPPSLPLMNTAAAVNTNSMQHPSSSQQKQQDIKPTIAYTVTLTGCGKNDKRYSTADAMNLIHQGAAVLSHSIHLAHQNSKYNYQMYALVHPTAKECSVHLPELGYTVLVRNTPFDKSDIRGQYLREHIDKASCCGEKEFIKLYAYTLINHPVAVVLDLDSLVLQPLDVLFDAIIEGEDLQQSTIDRLPIHQNGTKIPKKIDAFYTKDYNMISNPGSHDVAGVQGGFLMVRPSEAIFDEYIDLVLEGNYIEGRGWGGKYGYFFGGAQVQGICAYYYSGLHPEEGVELNRCRVNSMVDSPYFEGGSTCRDGREGCEDCRETDLSSIMSSHFTICGKPWLCNGNTGPLCRKLHGEWFRIRREFEKSRTDGLGYVPELEGSFQPETFYGYCKGGGRYDPIKVE
;
A
#
# COMPACT_ATOMS: atom_id res chain seq x y z
N MET A 1 21.35 67.21 56.02
CA MET A 1 20.06 66.48 56.02
C MET A 1 20.42 65.02 55.68
N ALA A 2 20.55 64.03 56.58
CA ALA A 2 19.72 63.60 57.73
C ALA A 2 18.40 62.92 57.25
N THR A 3 17.98 61.70 57.63
CA THR A 3 18.49 60.57 58.48
C THR A 3 18.08 59.20 57.84
N VAL A 4 18.50 57.95 58.18
CA VAL A 4 19.55 57.28 59.01
C VAL A 4 19.00 56.19 59.99
N SER A 5 19.56 54.97 59.92
CA SER A 5 19.61 53.86 60.92
C SER A 5 18.54 52.71 60.99
N ARG A 6 18.98 51.50 60.58
CA ARG A 6 18.85 50.12 61.18
C ARG A 6 17.52 49.54 61.76
N SER A 7 17.27 48.26 61.41
CA SER A 7 17.06 47.06 62.30
C SER A 7 15.86 46.11 61.98
N THR A 8 15.95 44.87 62.48
CA THR A 8 15.06 43.67 62.30
C THR A 8 14.45 43.24 63.67
N PRO A 9 13.57 42.20 63.87
CA PRO A 9 13.14 41.08 62.99
C PRO A 9 11.66 40.59 63.11
N HIS A 10 11.36 39.42 62.50
CA HIS A 10 10.31 38.41 62.84
C HIS A 10 8.79 38.75 62.94
N ARG A 11 7.98 38.11 62.07
CA ARG A 11 7.06 36.99 62.43
C ARG A 11 6.42 36.31 61.19
N LYS A 12 6.22 34.99 61.23
CA LYS A 12 5.41 34.20 60.26
C LYS A 12 4.33 33.41 61.00
N ARG A 13 3.07 33.45 60.54
CA ARG A 13 1.98 32.47 60.79
C ARG A 13 1.06 32.47 59.55
N CYS A 14 1.02 31.39 58.76
CA CYS A 14 0.22 30.16 58.96
C CYS A 14 -1.28 30.31 58.56
N ARG A 15 -1.57 30.05 57.29
CA ARG A 15 -2.85 29.50 56.80
C ARG A 15 -2.54 28.45 55.72
N ALA A 16 -2.40 27.19 56.12
CA ALA A 16 -2.03 26.08 55.23
C ALA A 16 -2.75 24.75 55.54
N SER A 17 -3.62 24.71 56.57
CA SER A 17 -4.29 23.49 57.03
C SER A 17 -5.42 23.04 56.09
N THR A 18 -6.26 23.96 55.60
CA THR A 18 -7.51 23.61 54.92
C THR A 18 -7.31 22.74 53.69
N LEU A 19 -6.38 23.13 52.80
CA LEU A 19 -6.09 22.39 51.56
C LEU A 19 -5.53 20.99 51.85
N GLN A 20 -4.72 20.86 52.90
CA GLN A 20 -4.10 19.60 53.28
C GLN A 20 -5.13 18.58 53.79
N TYR A 21 -6.14 19.03 54.54
CA TYR A 21 -7.26 18.19 54.95
C TYR A 21 -8.17 17.79 53.77
N THR A 22 -8.41 18.67 52.79
CA THR A 22 -9.19 18.31 51.59
C THR A 22 -8.52 17.20 50.78
N ILE A 23 -7.19 17.28 50.60
CA ILE A 23 -6.41 16.27 49.87
C ILE A 23 -6.42 14.91 50.60
N LEU A 24 -6.26 14.93 51.93
CA LEU A 24 -6.32 13.71 52.75
C LEU A 24 -7.71 13.05 52.73
N LEU A 25 -8.79 13.83 52.75
CA LEU A 25 -10.16 13.31 52.66
C LEU A 25 -10.43 12.65 51.29
N LEU A 26 -10.00 13.29 50.19
CA LEU A 26 -10.12 12.73 48.84
C LEU A 26 -9.32 11.42 48.71
N ALA A 27 -8.09 11.38 49.23
CA ALA A 27 -7.27 10.16 49.21
C ALA A 27 -7.91 9.00 50.00
N ALA A 28 -8.50 9.27 51.16
CA ALA A 28 -9.18 8.26 51.97
C ALA A 28 -10.40 7.65 51.25
N LEU A 29 -11.21 8.49 50.58
CA LEU A 29 -12.36 8.03 49.80
C LEU A 29 -11.94 7.17 48.59
N LEU A 30 -10.84 7.53 47.93
CA LEU A 30 -10.28 6.78 46.79
C LEU A 30 -9.72 5.41 47.22
N MET A 31 -9.09 5.32 48.39
CA MET A 31 -8.63 4.03 48.94
C MET A 31 -9.80 3.12 49.33
N ALA A 32 -10.90 3.68 49.85
CA ALA A 32 -12.09 2.92 50.22
C ALA A 32 -12.79 2.30 49.00
N SER A 33 -12.94 3.04 47.89
CA SER A 33 -13.58 2.51 46.68
C SER A 33 -12.72 1.42 46.00
N LEU A 34 -11.40 1.61 45.94
CA LEU A 34 -10.47 0.60 45.42
C LEU A 34 -10.50 -0.70 46.23
N TRP A 35 -10.66 -0.63 47.55
CA TRP A 35 -10.75 -1.83 48.39
C TRP A 35 -12.03 -2.63 48.09
N SER A 36 -13.20 -1.98 48.00
CA SER A 36 -14.46 -2.63 47.63
C SER A 36 -14.41 -3.34 46.27
N ILE A 37 -13.78 -2.71 45.27
CA ILE A 37 -13.58 -3.32 43.95
C ILE A 37 -12.71 -4.58 44.05
N THR A 38 -11.62 -4.50 44.83
CA THR A 38 -10.69 -5.63 45.01
C THR A 38 -11.37 -6.84 45.66
N VAL A 39 -12.30 -6.62 46.59
CA VAL A 39 -13.07 -7.70 47.25
C VAL A 39 -14.05 -8.40 46.29
N GLN A 40 -14.64 -7.68 45.33
CA GLN A 40 -15.56 -8.30 44.36
C GLN A 40 -14.84 -9.21 43.35
N PHE A 41 -13.64 -8.84 42.89
CA PHE A 41 -12.92 -9.60 41.85
C PHE A 41 -12.36 -10.95 42.32
N HIS A 42 -12.22 -11.20 43.63
CA HIS A 42 -11.59 -12.43 44.12
C HIS A 42 -12.51 -13.67 44.12
N ASN A 43 -13.82 -13.50 43.92
CA ASN A 43 -14.81 -14.57 44.09
C ASN A 43 -15.20 -15.32 42.80
N ASN A 44 -14.84 -14.83 41.60
CA ASN A 44 -15.37 -15.34 40.32
C ASN A 44 -14.26 -15.73 39.31
N ALA A 45 -13.59 -16.87 39.54
CA ALA A 45 -12.74 -17.52 38.51
C ALA A 45 -12.53 -19.02 38.78
N SER A 46 -13.16 -19.91 37.98
CA SER A 46 -12.81 -21.34 37.91
C SER A 46 -13.44 -22.05 36.70
N THR A 47 -12.62 -22.81 35.96
CA THR A 47 -13.00 -23.76 34.87
C THR A 47 -13.72 -23.16 33.63
N SER A 48 -13.68 -23.76 32.43
CA SER A 48 -13.15 -25.07 31.98
C SER A 48 -12.48 -24.99 30.60
N SER A 49 -11.92 -26.12 30.11
CA SER A 49 -11.36 -26.24 28.76
C SER A 49 -11.39 -27.69 28.26
N GLN A 50 -11.84 -27.92 27.01
CA GLN A 50 -11.47 -29.01 26.08
C GLN A 50 -12.15 -28.70 24.73
N GLN A 51 -11.50 -28.71 23.56
CA GLN A 51 -10.69 -29.73 22.86
C GLN A 51 -11.57 -30.68 22.01
N TYR A 52 -11.31 -30.71 20.71
CA TYR A 52 -11.84 -31.69 19.76
C TYR A 52 -10.79 -32.00 18.70
N THR A 53 -10.87 -33.20 18.12
CA THR A 53 -10.03 -33.69 17.02
C THR A 53 -10.92 -34.42 16.02
N HIS A 54 -10.56 -34.46 14.74
CA HIS A 54 -11.07 -35.53 13.89
C HIS A 54 -10.08 -35.99 12.82
N GLU A 55 -10.14 -37.28 12.54
CA GLU A 55 -9.37 -38.06 11.56
C GLU A 55 -10.24 -38.30 10.31
N TYR A 56 -9.63 -38.33 9.13
CA TYR A 56 -10.13 -39.21 8.06
C TYR A 56 -9.00 -39.82 7.21
N LYS A 57 -9.32 -40.91 6.51
CA LYS A 57 -8.39 -41.82 5.82
C LYS A 57 -8.47 -41.67 4.30
N ASP A 58 -7.38 -42.04 3.62
CA ASP A 58 -7.36 -42.32 2.18
C ASP A 58 -6.95 -43.79 1.90
N LYS A 59 -7.27 -44.31 0.71
CA LYS A 59 -6.98 -45.66 0.20
C LYS A 59 -6.84 -45.69 -1.32
N SER A 60 -5.64 -46.02 -1.81
CA SER A 60 -5.48 -47.02 -2.89
C SER A 60 -4.01 -47.49 -3.00
N LYS A 61 -3.72 -48.47 -3.86
CA LYS A 61 -2.39 -49.10 -4.00
C LYS A 61 -2.00 -49.32 -5.48
N PRO A 62 -0.70 -49.51 -5.79
CA PRO A 62 -0.15 -49.31 -7.14
C PRO A 62 0.05 -50.61 -7.96
N GLN A 63 0.54 -50.47 -9.20
CA GLN A 63 1.30 -51.50 -9.92
C GLN A 63 2.56 -50.92 -10.62
N PRO A 64 3.60 -51.74 -10.93
CA PRO A 64 4.92 -51.28 -11.41
C PRO A 64 5.30 -51.78 -12.82
N ARG A 65 6.47 -51.35 -13.36
CA ARG A 65 7.35 -52.13 -14.28
C ARG A 65 8.75 -51.51 -14.56
N ASP A 66 9.78 -52.18 -14.05
CA ASP A 66 10.98 -52.71 -14.75
C ASP A 66 11.80 -51.87 -15.78
N ALA A 67 12.90 -51.30 -15.30
CA ALA A 67 14.33 -51.61 -15.61
C ALA A 67 14.93 -51.69 -17.06
N HIS A 68 16.27 -51.53 -17.10
CA HIS A 68 17.23 -51.60 -18.25
C HIS A 68 17.27 -50.34 -19.17
N THR A 69 18.40 -49.88 -19.73
CA THR A 69 19.76 -50.45 -19.96
C THR A 69 20.88 -49.40 -19.73
N LYS A 70 22.14 -49.80 -19.49
CA LYS A 70 23.36 -48.96 -19.56
C LYS A 70 24.15 -49.23 -20.84
N GLN A 71 24.70 -48.20 -21.52
CA GLN A 71 26.13 -48.15 -21.91
C GLN A 71 26.59 -46.83 -22.58
N HIS A 72 27.91 -46.70 -22.70
CA HIS A 72 28.69 -45.57 -23.24
C HIS A 72 28.26 -45.03 -24.62
N GLN A 73 28.46 -43.73 -24.80
CA GLN A 73 29.36 -43.25 -25.86
C GLN A 73 30.08 -41.97 -25.44
N SER A 74 31.25 -41.72 -26.02
CA SER A 74 32.14 -40.60 -25.67
C SER A 74 32.35 -39.64 -26.85
N SER A 75 32.79 -38.42 -26.53
CA SER A 75 33.58 -37.54 -27.41
C SER A 75 33.04 -37.29 -28.82
N LEU A 76 32.16 -36.29 -28.98
CA LEU A 76 32.21 -35.31 -30.09
C LEU A 76 31.20 -34.18 -29.86
N ARG A 77 31.68 -32.99 -29.45
CA ARG A 77 30.95 -31.72 -29.62
C ARG A 77 31.94 -30.65 -30.07
N GLN A 78 32.03 -30.47 -31.38
CA GLN A 78 32.66 -29.28 -31.97
C GLN A 78 31.76 -28.06 -31.72
N SER A 79 32.41 -26.93 -31.50
CA SER A 79 31.92 -25.55 -31.59
C SER A 79 30.55 -25.34 -32.29
N SER A 80 29.46 -25.45 -31.55
CA SER A 80 28.20 -24.78 -31.86
C SER A 80 28.17 -23.44 -31.11
N SER A 81 28.50 -22.35 -31.80
CA SER A 81 28.39 -20.99 -31.25
C SER A 81 26.92 -20.60 -31.12
N SER A 82 26.27 -21.08 -30.06
CA SER A 82 24.88 -20.73 -29.74
C SER A 82 24.76 -19.24 -29.47
N LEU A 83 23.83 -18.58 -30.17
CA LEU A 83 23.27 -17.31 -29.73
C LEU A 83 22.58 -17.56 -28.39
N GLN A 84 23.31 -17.34 -27.29
CA GLN A 84 22.72 -17.30 -25.96
C GLN A 84 21.84 -16.06 -25.91
N SER A 85 20.51 -16.26 -25.91
CA SER A 85 19.57 -15.23 -25.45
C SER A 85 20.05 -14.76 -24.08
N ALA A 86 20.27 -13.45 -23.93
CA ALA A 86 20.70 -12.89 -22.65
C ALA A 86 19.64 -13.21 -21.59
N ALA A 87 19.96 -14.14 -20.68
CA ALA A 87 19.05 -14.55 -19.64
C ALA A 87 18.77 -13.34 -18.74
N THR A 88 17.50 -12.94 -18.67
CA THR A 88 17.06 -11.78 -17.89
C THR A 88 17.39 -12.00 -16.43
N THR A 89 18.32 -11.20 -15.91
CA THR A 89 18.86 -11.39 -14.56
C THR A 89 17.80 -11.03 -13.53
N THR A 90 17.38 -12.00 -12.72
CA THR A 90 16.32 -11.82 -11.72
C THR A 90 16.71 -10.71 -10.74
N THR A 91 15.85 -9.70 -10.60
CA THR A 91 16.07 -8.55 -9.73
C THR A 91 15.34 -8.74 -8.41
N ILE A 92 16.06 -8.61 -7.30
CA ILE A 92 15.55 -8.71 -5.93
C ILE A 92 15.35 -7.30 -5.37
N ALA A 93 14.21 -7.02 -4.77
CA ALA A 93 13.98 -5.73 -4.10
C ALA A 93 14.58 -5.73 -2.69
N TYR A 94 15.36 -4.70 -2.37
CA TYR A 94 15.84 -4.42 -1.02
C TYR A 94 15.12 -3.19 -0.48
N ALA A 95 14.24 -3.41 0.49
CA ALA A 95 13.36 -2.42 1.09
C ALA A 95 13.86 -1.97 2.47
N VAL A 96 13.65 -0.69 2.79
CA VAL A 96 13.92 -0.09 4.11
C VAL A 96 12.79 0.86 4.50
N SER A 97 12.65 1.19 5.78
CA SER A 97 11.59 2.11 6.26
C SER A 97 12.17 3.38 6.92
N LEU A 98 11.54 4.52 6.64
CA LEU A 98 11.87 5.84 7.20
C LEU A 98 10.62 6.44 7.86
N THR A 99 10.54 6.39 9.19
CA THR A 99 9.30 6.69 9.94
C THR A 99 9.18 8.13 10.47
N SER A 100 10.28 8.89 10.53
CA SER A 100 10.30 10.32 10.89
C SER A 100 11.64 10.98 10.54
N CYS A 101 11.71 12.32 10.54
CA CYS A 101 12.91 13.08 10.16
C CYS A 101 13.80 13.57 11.32
N GLY A 102 13.64 13.04 12.53
CA GLY A 102 14.56 13.34 13.63
C GLY A 102 14.68 14.82 14.00
N HIS A 103 13.55 15.51 14.12
CA HIS A 103 13.53 16.83 14.75
C HIS A 103 14.15 16.74 16.15
N THR A 104 15.14 17.57 16.42
CA THR A 104 15.80 17.64 17.73
C THR A 104 14.86 18.29 18.75
N SER A 105 13.96 17.49 19.33
CA SER A 105 13.12 17.90 20.45
C SER A 105 14.02 18.39 21.59
N THR A 106 13.89 19.65 21.99
CA THR A 106 14.75 20.29 23.01
C THR A 106 14.52 19.73 24.43
N SER A 107 13.57 18.81 24.60
CA SER A 107 13.36 17.97 25.77
C SER A 107 14.51 16.96 25.97
N SER A 108 15.48 17.34 26.78
CA SER A 108 16.72 16.61 27.12
C SER A 108 16.56 15.25 27.85
N HIS A 109 15.35 14.67 27.89
CA HIS A 109 15.01 13.44 28.62
C HIS A 109 14.25 12.40 27.78
N GLY A 110 14.10 12.59 26.47
CA GLY A 110 13.52 11.59 25.58
C GLY A 110 14.54 10.57 25.06
N SER A 111 14.26 9.27 25.23
CA SER A 111 14.98 8.18 24.56
C SER A 111 14.58 8.11 23.08
N GLY A 112 15.15 8.98 22.25
CA GLY A 112 14.77 9.13 20.84
C GLY A 112 14.87 7.82 20.04
N GLY A 113 13.79 7.48 19.32
CA GLY A 113 13.70 6.30 18.47
C GLY A 113 14.72 6.32 17.32
N HIS A 114 15.01 5.17 16.72
CA HIS A 114 16.16 5.02 15.82
C HIS A 114 16.14 5.94 14.59
N SER A 115 14.96 6.24 14.05
CA SER A 115 14.76 7.20 12.95
C SER A 115 15.11 8.65 13.30
N SER A 116 15.33 8.98 14.58
CA SER A 116 15.59 10.37 15.01
C SER A 116 17.05 10.82 14.92
N ASP A 117 17.92 10.02 14.31
CA ASP A 117 19.33 10.36 14.12
C ASP A 117 19.53 11.19 12.83
N PRO A 118 20.05 12.44 12.89
CA PRO A 118 20.32 13.24 11.70
C PRO A 118 21.41 12.64 10.77
N ASN A 119 22.02 11.52 11.15
CA ASN A 119 23.06 10.82 10.41
C ASN A 119 22.61 9.44 9.89
N LEU A 120 21.31 9.12 9.99
CA LEU A 120 20.69 7.90 9.47
C LEU A 120 21.00 7.66 7.98
N TYR A 121 21.19 8.73 7.20
CA TYR A 121 21.63 8.67 5.80
C TYR A 121 23.01 8.01 5.62
N GLN A 122 23.89 8.03 6.63
CA GLN A 122 25.18 7.34 6.59
C GLN A 122 24.97 5.82 6.70
N GLY A 123 23.97 5.39 7.47
CA GLY A 123 23.49 3.99 7.49
C GLY A 123 22.95 3.57 6.13
N ALA A 124 21.98 4.32 5.59
CA ALA A 124 21.40 4.08 4.26
C ALA A 124 22.47 4.01 3.15
N ALA A 125 23.46 4.90 3.16
CA ALA A 125 24.50 4.95 2.14
C ALA A 125 25.42 3.72 2.19
N VAL A 126 25.87 3.31 3.38
CA VAL A 126 26.73 2.13 3.55
C VAL A 126 25.95 0.84 3.33
N LEU A 127 24.67 0.77 3.73
CA LEU A 127 23.79 -0.36 3.44
C LEU A 127 23.59 -0.54 1.92
N ALA A 128 23.23 0.51 1.19
CA ALA A 128 23.10 0.50 -0.27
C ALA A 128 24.38 0.02 -0.97
N HIS A 129 25.56 0.48 -0.52
CA HIS A 129 26.84 0.03 -1.06
C HIS A 129 27.15 -1.43 -0.72
N SER A 130 26.79 -1.88 0.49
CA SER A 130 26.96 -3.27 0.93
C SER A 130 26.11 -4.26 0.11
N ILE A 131 24.90 -3.84 -0.29
CA ILE A 131 24.03 -4.59 -1.20
C ILE A 131 24.64 -4.61 -2.61
N HIS A 132 25.11 -3.46 -3.12
CA HIS A 132 25.79 -3.37 -4.42
C HIS A 132 26.98 -4.34 -4.53
N LEU A 133 27.87 -4.31 -3.53
CA LEU A 133 29.03 -5.20 -3.44
C LEU A 133 28.66 -6.69 -3.33
N SER A 134 27.41 -7.01 -2.97
CA SER A 134 26.90 -8.37 -2.76
C SER A 134 25.93 -8.83 -3.86
N SER A 135 25.97 -8.18 -5.03
CA SER A 135 25.08 -8.43 -6.18
C SER A 135 25.87 -8.69 -7.47
N VAL A 136 25.19 -9.13 -8.53
CA VAL A 136 25.78 -9.32 -9.87
C VAL A 136 26.46 -8.05 -10.42
N ARG A 137 26.06 -6.84 -9.96
CA ARG A 137 26.70 -5.57 -10.38
C ARG A 137 28.14 -5.42 -9.88
N ASN A 138 28.56 -6.20 -8.88
CA ASN A 138 29.97 -6.42 -8.55
C ASN A 138 30.40 -7.81 -9.05
N PRO A 139 31.21 -7.91 -10.13
CA PRO A 139 31.67 -9.20 -10.67
C PRO A 139 32.46 -10.07 -9.67
N ASN A 140 32.93 -9.51 -8.56
CA ASN A 140 33.65 -10.23 -7.51
C ASN A 140 32.74 -10.76 -6.39
N SER A 141 31.43 -10.50 -6.43
CA SER A 141 30.49 -10.93 -5.38
C SER A 141 30.21 -12.44 -5.41
N GLY A 142 30.28 -13.05 -6.59
CA GLY A 142 29.81 -14.42 -6.85
C GLY A 142 28.28 -14.54 -6.97
N SER A 143 27.53 -13.43 -6.86
CA SER A 143 26.07 -13.43 -6.93
C SER A 143 25.56 -13.44 -8.37
N VAL A 144 24.48 -14.18 -8.62
CA VAL A 144 23.79 -14.23 -9.92
C VAL A 144 22.55 -13.32 -9.98
N TYR A 145 22.21 -12.64 -8.89
CA TYR A 145 21.02 -11.78 -8.79
C TYR A 145 21.35 -10.30 -8.87
N ASP A 146 20.46 -9.53 -9.50
CA ASP A 146 20.50 -8.07 -9.47
C ASP A 146 19.60 -7.49 -8.36
N TYR A 147 19.70 -6.19 -8.08
CA TYR A 147 18.99 -5.53 -6.99
C TYR A 147 18.32 -4.20 -7.35
N LYS A 148 17.16 -3.96 -6.72
CA LYS A 148 16.50 -2.66 -6.63
C LYS A 148 16.60 -2.17 -5.18
N LEU A 149 16.84 -0.86 -4.98
CA LEU A 149 16.73 -0.22 -3.66
C LEU A 149 15.41 0.53 -3.54
N ILE A 150 14.67 0.33 -2.44
CA ILE A 150 13.36 0.93 -2.19
C ILE A 150 13.32 1.46 -0.75
N VAL A 151 12.78 2.67 -0.54
CA VAL A 151 12.50 3.21 0.80
C VAL A 151 11.02 3.55 0.97
N PHE A 152 10.38 2.94 1.97
CA PHE A 152 9.05 3.33 2.41
C PHE A 152 9.17 4.53 3.36
N VAL A 153 8.62 5.67 2.93
CA VAL A 153 8.74 6.95 3.64
C VAL A 153 7.39 7.31 4.26
N HIS A 154 7.34 7.41 5.59
CA HIS A 154 6.14 7.89 6.28
C HIS A 154 5.83 9.35 5.88
N THR A 155 4.58 9.78 5.95
CA THR A 155 4.18 11.18 5.67
C THR A 155 5.00 12.18 6.49
N ASP A 156 5.24 11.86 7.76
CA ASP A 156 6.01 12.66 8.72
C ASP A 156 7.53 12.58 8.50
N ALA A 157 7.96 11.87 7.45
CA ALA A 157 9.34 11.61 7.11
C ALA A 157 9.74 12.13 5.70
N VAL A 158 8.81 12.80 5.00
CA VAL A 158 9.05 13.28 3.63
C VAL A 158 10.14 14.36 3.57
N GLU A 159 10.24 15.26 4.56
CA GLU A 159 11.16 16.42 4.51
C GLU A 159 12.67 16.10 4.54
N CYS A 160 13.02 14.86 4.83
CA CYS A 160 14.39 14.35 4.86
C CYS A 160 14.61 13.18 3.89
N SER A 161 13.59 12.80 3.11
CA SER A 161 13.65 11.65 2.20
C SER A 161 14.53 11.88 0.97
N ASP A 162 14.69 13.13 0.51
CA ASP A 162 15.44 13.51 -0.70
C ASP A 162 16.85 12.88 -0.77
N VAL A 163 17.52 12.72 0.37
CA VAL A 163 18.87 12.12 0.44
C VAL A 163 18.88 10.68 -0.06
N PHE A 164 17.81 9.90 0.14
CA PHE A 164 17.72 8.50 -0.29
C PHE A 164 17.73 8.37 -1.82
N SER A 165 17.13 9.31 -2.54
CA SER A 165 17.20 9.36 -4.01
C SER A 165 18.65 9.51 -4.50
N SER A 166 19.45 10.35 -3.83
CA SER A 166 20.91 10.50 -4.11
C SER A 166 21.77 9.28 -3.72
N LEU A 167 21.15 8.29 -3.06
CA LEU A 167 21.75 7.00 -2.72
C LEU A 167 21.25 5.86 -3.61
N GLY A 168 20.38 6.15 -4.59
CA GLY A 168 19.83 5.17 -5.54
C GLY A 168 18.57 4.45 -5.08
N TYR A 169 17.95 4.85 -3.97
CA TYR A 169 16.66 4.31 -3.53
C TYR A 169 15.49 4.95 -4.29
N GLU A 170 14.52 4.13 -4.69
CA GLU A 170 13.19 4.61 -5.08
C GLU A 170 12.37 4.99 -3.84
N ILE A 171 11.84 6.21 -3.83
CA ILE A 171 11.10 6.77 -2.68
C ILE A 171 9.60 6.48 -2.83
N LEU A 172 9.10 5.55 -2.01
CA LEU A 172 7.69 5.20 -1.92
C LEU A 172 7.07 5.82 -0.66
N ILE A 173 6.49 7.01 -0.80
CA ILE A 173 5.74 7.65 0.30
C ILE A 173 4.49 6.82 0.61
N ARG A 174 4.28 6.49 1.89
CA ARG A 174 3.16 5.69 2.41
C ARG A 174 2.76 6.15 3.82
N PRO A 175 1.46 6.19 4.17
CA PRO A 175 1.03 6.28 5.57
C PRO A 175 1.25 4.93 6.28
N THR A 176 0.95 4.84 7.57
CA THR A 176 0.67 3.54 8.23
C THR A 176 -0.49 2.84 7.49
N PRO A 177 -0.46 1.50 7.26
CA PRO A 177 -1.47 0.80 6.46
C PRO A 177 -2.87 0.68 7.12
N PHE A 178 -3.08 1.29 8.28
CA PHE A 178 -4.35 1.37 9.01
C PHE A 178 -4.33 2.65 9.89
N ASN A 179 -5.50 3.18 10.26
CA ASN A 179 -5.57 4.20 11.31
C ASN A 179 -5.64 3.52 12.68
N VAL A 180 -4.94 4.08 13.68
CA VAL A 180 -4.97 3.54 15.06
C VAL A 180 -6.37 3.62 15.68
N SER A 181 -7.20 4.59 15.26
CA SER A 181 -8.60 4.73 15.66
C SER A 181 -9.45 3.49 15.37
N ASP A 182 -9.15 2.79 14.27
CA ASP A 182 -10.03 1.81 13.65
C ASP A 182 -9.80 0.40 14.22
N ILE A 183 -8.69 0.23 14.95
CA ILE A 183 -8.36 -0.96 15.74
C ILE A 183 -9.46 -1.19 16.77
N GLN A 184 -10.22 -2.28 16.63
CA GLN A 184 -11.38 -2.61 17.46
C GLN A 184 -10.98 -2.88 18.92
N GLY A 185 -9.94 -3.69 19.12
CA GLY A 185 -9.39 -4.05 20.43
C GLY A 185 -8.80 -2.85 21.18
N GLN A 186 -9.54 -2.36 22.18
CA GLN A 186 -9.21 -1.17 22.99
C GLN A 186 -7.76 -1.15 23.48
N PHE A 187 -7.26 -2.26 24.03
CA PHE A 187 -5.91 -2.31 24.59
C PHE A 187 -4.84 -2.00 23.54
N LEU A 188 -4.93 -2.59 22.33
CA LEU A 188 -3.96 -2.31 21.27
C LEU A 188 -4.10 -0.86 20.78
N ARG A 189 -5.33 -0.39 20.52
CA ARG A 189 -5.62 0.99 20.10
C ARG A 189 -4.99 2.04 21.01
N GLU A 190 -5.00 1.84 22.31
CA GLU A 190 -4.46 2.80 23.30
C GLU A 190 -2.93 2.76 23.46
N HIS A 191 -2.26 1.68 23.02
CA HIS A 191 -0.86 1.38 23.34
C HIS A 191 0.06 1.21 22.13
N ILE A 192 -0.46 0.89 20.94
CA ILE A 192 0.34 0.60 19.73
C ILE A 192 1.26 1.77 19.36
N GLY A 193 0.73 3.01 19.31
CA GLY A 193 1.51 4.21 19.00
C GLY A 193 2.46 4.69 20.09
N LYS A 194 2.54 3.98 21.21
CA LYS A 194 3.52 4.20 22.30
C LYS A 194 4.50 3.01 22.42
N SER A 195 4.35 1.99 21.57
CA SER A 195 5.11 0.74 21.66
C SER A 195 6.38 0.75 20.82
N GLY A 196 7.40 0.06 21.31
CA GLY A 196 8.67 -0.10 20.61
C GLY A 196 9.44 1.20 20.40
N CYS A 197 10.13 1.31 19.27
CA CYS A 197 10.89 2.51 18.88
C CYS A 197 10.17 3.45 17.90
N CYS A 198 9.05 3.01 17.29
CA CYS A 198 8.38 3.70 16.18
C CYS A 198 6.83 3.63 16.23
N GLY A 199 6.23 3.03 17.27
CA GLY A 199 4.78 2.94 17.39
C GLY A 199 4.12 2.14 16.26
N GLU A 200 2.99 2.63 15.76
CA GLU A 200 2.29 2.09 14.59
C GLU A 200 3.10 2.20 13.29
N LYS A 201 4.07 3.13 13.20
CA LYS A 201 4.82 3.40 11.96
C LYS A 201 5.83 2.30 11.63
N GLU A 202 6.10 1.39 12.56
CA GLU A 202 6.83 0.14 12.31
C GLU A 202 6.10 -0.75 11.28
N TYR A 203 4.78 -0.60 11.12
CA TYR A 203 4.00 -1.35 10.14
C TYR A 203 4.20 -0.89 8.69
N LEU A 204 4.99 0.16 8.42
CA LEU A 204 5.45 0.47 7.06
C LEU A 204 6.20 -0.70 6.40
N LYS A 205 6.81 -1.56 7.22
CA LYS A 205 7.49 -2.79 6.76
C LYS A 205 6.55 -3.75 6.03
N LEU A 206 5.23 -3.69 6.28
CA LEU A 206 4.24 -4.51 5.58
C LEU A 206 4.12 -4.18 4.08
N TYR A 207 4.42 -2.94 3.64
CA TYR A 207 4.38 -2.61 2.20
C TYR A 207 5.40 -3.40 1.37
N SER A 208 6.35 -4.09 2.00
CA SER A 208 7.20 -5.09 1.34
C SER A 208 6.38 -6.19 0.67
N TYR A 209 5.22 -6.57 1.22
CA TYR A 209 4.31 -7.55 0.62
C TYR A 209 3.53 -7.00 -0.59
N THR A 210 3.50 -5.68 -0.81
CA THR A 210 2.76 -5.05 -1.92
C THR A 210 3.64 -4.73 -3.15
N LEU A 211 4.89 -5.21 -3.17
CA LEU A 211 5.84 -5.03 -4.26
C LEU A 211 5.83 -6.25 -5.20
N LEU A 212 4.66 -6.54 -5.78
CA LEU A 212 4.42 -7.74 -6.59
C LEU A 212 5.33 -7.84 -7.82
N GLU A 213 5.89 -6.72 -8.28
CA GLU A 213 6.78 -6.65 -9.44
C GLU A 213 8.20 -7.23 -9.19
N TYR A 214 8.49 -7.72 -7.98
CA TYR A 214 9.69 -8.50 -7.67
C TYR A 214 9.29 -9.86 -7.07
N PRO A 215 9.94 -10.98 -7.44
CA PRO A 215 9.57 -12.28 -6.91
C PRO A 215 9.97 -12.46 -5.43
N ILE A 216 10.90 -11.63 -4.94
CA ILE A 216 11.40 -11.61 -3.55
C ILE A 216 11.71 -10.17 -3.12
N VAL A 217 11.36 -9.83 -1.89
CA VAL A 217 11.72 -8.58 -1.20
C VAL A 217 12.50 -8.87 0.09
N VAL A 218 13.68 -8.27 0.23
CA VAL A 218 14.49 -8.26 1.46
C VAL A 218 14.22 -6.96 2.21
N HIS A 219 13.51 -6.99 3.34
CA HIS A 219 13.33 -5.82 4.20
C HIS A 219 14.41 -5.74 5.29
N LEU A 220 15.08 -4.59 5.39
CA LEU A 220 16.19 -4.35 6.31
C LEU A 220 15.97 -3.07 7.14
N ASP A 221 16.40 -3.11 8.40
CA ASP A 221 16.60 -1.88 9.18
C ASP A 221 17.82 -1.09 8.67
N LEU A 222 17.81 0.24 8.80
CA LEU A 222 18.84 1.15 8.27
C LEU A 222 20.21 1.07 8.98
N ASP A 223 20.31 0.26 10.03
CA ASP A 223 21.57 -0.21 10.61
C ASP A 223 21.79 -1.72 10.45
N SER A 224 21.38 -2.24 9.29
CA SER A 224 21.87 -3.50 8.74
C SER A 224 23.13 -3.29 7.89
N LEU A 225 23.84 -4.37 7.58
CA LEU A 225 24.99 -4.38 6.68
C LEU A 225 25.11 -5.77 6.03
N ILE A 226 25.16 -5.82 4.70
CA ILE A 226 25.39 -7.06 3.96
C ILE A 226 26.90 -7.27 3.79
N LEU A 227 27.43 -8.37 4.31
CA LEU A 227 28.83 -8.76 4.18
C LEU A 227 29.05 -9.75 3.03
N ARG A 228 28.04 -10.56 2.71
CA ARG A 228 28.06 -11.57 1.65
C ARG A 228 26.68 -11.71 1.02
N HIS A 229 26.67 -12.12 -0.25
CA HIS A 229 25.45 -12.35 -1.03
C HIS A 229 24.50 -13.39 -0.42
N LEU A 230 23.20 -13.23 -0.72
CA LEU A 230 22.07 -13.96 -0.12
C LEU A 230 21.40 -14.96 -1.08
N ASP A 231 22.07 -15.26 -2.20
CA ASP A 231 21.57 -16.12 -3.29
C ASP A 231 20.97 -17.45 -2.83
N ASP A 232 21.51 -18.07 -1.77
CA ASP A 232 20.98 -19.33 -1.22
C ASP A 232 19.58 -19.21 -0.62
N LEU A 233 19.16 -18.02 -0.18
CA LEU A 233 17.76 -17.72 0.16
C LEU A 233 16.91 -17.56 -1.10
N PHE A 234 17.46 -16.91 -2.13
CA PHE A 234 16.72 -16.63 -3.36
C PHE A 234 16.50 -17.91 -4.17
N ASP A 235 17.55 -18.71 -4.35
CA ASP A 235 17.51 -20.05 -4.93
C ASP A 235 16.48 -20.94 -4.22
N ALA A 236 16.44 -20.91 -2.88
CA ALA A 236 15.49 -21.70 -2.09
C ALA A 236 14.02 -21.23 -2.19
N MET A 237 13.77 -19.97 -2.59
CA MET A 237 12.42 -19.42 -2.80
C MET A 237 11.97 -19.46 -4.27
N LEU A 238 12.90 -19.55 -5.22
CA LEU A 238 12.62 -19.57 -6.67
C LEU A 238 12.66 -20.99 -7.26
N SER A 239 13.48 -21.89 -6.72
CA SER A 239 13.64 -23.25 -7.26
C SER A 239 12.45 -24.14 -6.97
N SER A 240 11.96 -24.85 -7.99
CA SER A 240 10.89 -25.84 -7.89
C SER A 240 11.36 -27.17 -7.27
N SER A 241 11.83 -27.12 -6.01
CA SER A 241 12.09 -28.26 -5.12
C SER A 241 12.99 -29.43 -5.61
N ASP A 242 13.68 -29.28 -6.75
CA ASP A 242 14.55 -30.29 -7.40
C ASP A 242 15.89 -30.56 -6.67
N GLY A 243 15.81 -31.01 -5.40
CA GLY A 243 16.81 -31.83 -4.71
C GLY A 243 18.18 -31.22 -4.37
N ASN A 244 18.55 -30.07 -4.93
CA ASN A 244 19.88 -29.48 -4.81
C ASN A 244 19.94 -28.27 -3.86
N SER A 245 19.02 -28.20 -2.90
CA SER A 245 19.02 -27.25 -1.78
C SER A 245 20.17 -27.55 -0.81
N ASN A 246 21.38 -27.21 -1.24
CA ASN A 246 22.60 -27.30 -0.46
C ASN A 246 22.41 -26.59 0.89
N LYS A 247 22.86 -27.24 1.97
CA LYS A 247 22.57 -26.93 3.38
C LYS A 247 22.43 -25.44 3.68
N LEU A 248 21.20 -24.93 3.61
CA LEU A 248 20.87 -23.60 4.08
C LEU A 248 21.00 -23.58 5.62
N PRO A 249 21.78 -22.67 6.22
CA PRO A 249 21.87 -22.54 7.67
C PRO A 249 20.57 -21.98 8.27
N VAL A 250 19.55 -22.84 8.36
CA VAL A 250 18.33 -22.58 9.15
C VAL A 250 18.64 -22.72 10.64
N MET A 251 17.72 -22.26 11.49
CA MET A 251 17.85 -22.44 12.92
C MET A 251 17.53 -23.91 13.30
N PHE A 252 18.31 -24.47 14.23
CA PHE A 252 18.18 -25.85 14.75
C PHE A 252 18.33 -26.99 13.73
N ASP A 253 18.90 -26.72 12.56
CA ASP A 253 19.11 -27.70 11.46
C ASP A 253 17.81 -28.40 11.01
N GLU A 254 16.67 -27.72 11.14
CA GLU A 254 15.35 -28.22 10.72
C GLU A 254 15.26 -28.43 9.19
N PRO A 255 14.47 -29.39 8.69
CA PRO A 255 14.26 -29.53 7.26
C PRO A 255 13.45 -28.36 6.70
N LEU A 256 13.82 -27.85 5.52
CA LEU A 256 12.98 -26.89 4.79
C LEU A 256 11.59 -27.49 4.49
N PRO A 257 10.51 -26.68 4.49
CA PRO A 257 9.17 -27.13 4.12
C PRO A 257 9.16 -27.82 2.74
N GLN A 258 8.59 -29.03 2.67
CA GLN A 258 8.60 -29.85 1.45
C GLN A 258 7.33 -29.69 0.60
N SER A 259 6.22 -29.24 1.18
CA SER A 259 4.89 -29.26 0.55
C SER A 259 4.39 -27.90 0.05
N ASN A 260 5.02 -26.80 0.49
CA ASN A 260 4.56 -25.43 0.28
C ASN A 260 5.73 -24.61 -0.31
N PRO A 261 5.45 -23.53 -1.08
CA PRO A 261 6.45 -22.51 -1.31
C PRO A 261 6.89 -21.88 0.03
N ILE A 262 8.14 -21.44 0.12
CA ILE A 262 8.59 -20.60 1.22
C ILE A 262 8.07 -19.18 0.95
N ASP A 263 7.24 -18.66 1.87
CA ASP A 263 6.69 -17.30 1.82
C ASP A 263 7.60 -16.30 2.51
N ALA A 264 8.31 -16.74 3.55
CA ALA A 264 9.26 -15.88 4.25
C ALA A 264 10.43 -16.65 4.86
N PHE A 265 11.61 -16.03 4.81
CA PHE A 265 12.68 -16.27 5.79
C PHE A 265 12.75 -15.11 6.78
N PHE A 266 12.97 -15.44 8.04
CA PHE A 266 13.17 -14.47 9.11
C PHE A 266 14.19 -14.97 10.13
N THR A 267 14.52 -14.13 11.11
CA THR A 267 15.33 -14.51 12.29
C THR A 267 14.58 -14.08 13.55
N ARG A 268 15.02 -14.50 14.75
CA ARG A 268 14.40 -14.10 16.03
C ARG A 268 15.38 -13.46 17.01
N ASP A 269 14.88 -12.57 17.86
CA ASP A 269 15.68 -11.94 18.91
C ASP A 269 15.59 -12.73 20.24
N TYR A 270 16.52 -13.67 20.39
CA TYR A 270 16.71 -14.46 21.61
C TYR A 270 17.25 -13.66 22.80
N ASN A 271 17.69 -12.41 22.61
CA ASN A 271 18.12 -11.54 23.69
C ASN A 271 16.93 -10.88 24.41
N MET A 272 15.83 -10.66 23.68
CA MET A 272 14.58 -10.03 24.14
C MET A 272 13.61 -10.98 24.85
N VAL A 273 13.78 -12.30 24.75
CA VAL A 273 12.88 -13.26 25.41
C VAL A 273 13.15 -13.34 26.92
N ASN A 274 12.08 -13.22 27.71
CA ASN A 274 12.11 -13.46 29.16
C ASN A 274 12.25 -14.97 29.44
N PRO A 275 13.08 -15.40 30.41
CA PRO A 275 13.24 -16.81 30.75
C PRO A 275 11.91 -17.55 30.96
N GLY A 276 11.67 -18.59 30.16
CA GLY A 276 10.45 -19.41 30.23
C GLY A 276 9.30 -18.96 29.32
N HIS A 277 9.42 -17.87 28.56
CA HIS A 277 8.49 -17.58 27.46
C HIS A 277 8.76 -18.53 26.29
N LYS A 278 7.72 -19.26 25.86
CA LYS A 278 7.81 -20.24 24.75
C LYS A 278 8.05 -19.60 23.39
N HIS A 279 7.53 -18.40 23.14
CA HIS A 279 7.54 -17.76 21.83
C HIS A 279 8.51 -16.57 21.81
N VAL A 280 9.55 -16.67 21.00
CA VAL A 280 10.53 -15.61 20.75
C VAL A 280 10.05 -14.73 19.60
N GLY A 281 10.19 -13.41 19.72
CA GLY A 281 9.81 -12.47 18.67
C GLY A 281 10.71 -12.54 17.44
N VAL A 282 10.10 -12.48 16.26
CA VAL A 282 10.78 -12.25 14.98
C VAL A 282 11.58 -10.94 15.06
N GLN A 283 12.80 -10.93 14.54
CA GLN A 283 13.65 -9.76 14.45
C GLN A 283 13.21 -8.94 13.24
N GLY A 284 12.27 -8.01 13.46
CA GLY A 284 11.63 -7.19 12.40
C GLY A 284 12.56 -6.25 11.62
N GLY A 285 13.88 -6.31 11.80
CA GLY A 285 14.89 -5.62 11.01
C GLY A 285 15.57 -6.50 9.95
N PHE A 286 15.22 -7.78 9.86
CA PHE A 286 15.62 -8.68 8.78
C PHE A 286 14.46 -9.61 8.40
N LEU A 287 13.89 -9.40 7.21
CA LEU A 287 12.87 -10.25 6.61
C LEU A 287 13.24 -10.49 5.14
N VAL A 288 13.10 -11.71 4.64
CA VAL A 288 13.09 -12.00 3.19
C VAL A 288 11.73 -12.59 2.88
N LEU A 289 11.00 -12.00 1.94
CA LEU A 289 9.57 -12.16 1.77
C LEU A 289 9.22 -12.44 0.31
N ARG A 290 8.24 -13.31 0.08
CA ARG A 290 7.50 -13.38 -1.18
C ARG A 290 6.38 -12.33 -1.11
N PRO A 291 6.29 -11.38 -2.05
CA PRO A 291 5.18 -10.44 -2.09
C PRO A 291 3.83 -11.15 -2.24
N SER A 292 2.81 -10.65 -1.55
CA SER A 292 1.45 -11.18 -1.54
C SER A 292 0.49 -10.14 -0.95
N MET A 293 -0.47 -9.69 -1.76
CA MET A 293 -1.54 -8.80 -1.28
C MET A 293 -2.45 -9.50 -0.26
N GLU A 294 -2.60 -10.82 -0.34
CA GLU A 294 -3.36 -11.59 0.65
C GLU A 294 -2.67 -11.54 2.02
N ALA A 295 -1.35 -11.80 2.08
CA ALA A 295 -0.58 -11.68 3.32
C ALA A 295 -0.64 -10.25 3.86
N PHE A 296 -0.50 -9.22 3.00
CA PHE A 296 -0.62 -7.82 3.38
C PHE A 296 -1.97 -7.51 4.06
N HIS A 297 -3.10 -7.89 3.44
CA HIS A 297 -4.42 -7.67 4.01
C HIS A 297 -4.63 -8.45 5.30
N ASN A 298 -4.26 -9.74 5.34
CA ASN A 298 -4.33 -10.57 6.54
C ASN A 298 -3.57 -9.93 7.73
N TYR A 299 -2.38 -9.37 7.50
CA TYR A 299 -1.65 -8.63 8.55
C TYR A 299 -2.38 -7.37 9.02
N VAL A 300 -2.99 -6.61 8.12
CA VAL A 300 -3.77 -5.41 8.46
C VAL A 300 -5.02 -5.78 9.26
N ASP A 301 -5.75 -6.82 8.85
CA ASP A 301 -6.97 -7.28 9.51
C ASP A 301 -6.70 -7.80 10.93
N ILE A 302 -5.58 -8.51 11.16
CA ILE A 302 -5.14 -8.92 12.51
C ILE A 302 -4.88 -7.70 13.42
N VAL A 303 -4.31 -6.62 12.89
CA VAL A 303 -4.14 -5.37 13.65
C VAL A 303 -5.48 -4.69 13.91
N LEU A 304 -6.38 -4.65 12.93
CA LEU A 304 -7.71 -4.04 13.05
C LEU A 304 -8.65 -4.81 13.99
N GLU A 305 -8.57 -6.14 14.06
CA GLU A 305 -9.21 -6.95 15.12
C GLU A 305 -8.71 -6.49 16.51
N GLY A 306 -7.44 -6.09 16.60
CA GLY A 306 -6.83 -5.58 17.81
C GLY A 306 -6.72 -6.62 18.94
N ASN A 307 -6.72 -7.91 18.59
CA ASN A 307 -6.80 -9.04 19.51
C ASN A 307 -5.46 -9.34 20.23
N PHE A 308 -4.78 -8.28 20.65
CA PHE A 308 -3.59 -8.32 21.50
C PHE A 308 -4.03 -8.27 22.97
N LYS A 309 -3.76 -9.35 23.73
CA LYS A 309 -4.02 -9.37 25.18
C LYS A 309 -2.77 -8.90 25.94
N GLN A 310 -2.94 -8.10 26.98
CA GLN A 310 -1.81 -7.67 27.81
C GLN A 310 -1.08 -8.90 28.40
N GLY A 311 0.25 -8.92 28.33
CA GLY A 311 1.08 -10.08 28.67
C GLY A 311 1.06 -11.19 27.61
N ASN A 312 -0.12 -11.74 27.30
CA ASN A 312 -0.28 -12.94 26.46
C ASN A 312 -0.19 -12.68 24.94
N GLY A 313 -0.21 -11.43 24.49
CA GLY A 313 0.00 -11.04 23.10
C GLY A 313 -1.13 -11.40 22.13
N TRP A 314 -0.77 -11.54 20.85
CA TRP A 314 -1.70 -11.80 19.76
C TRP A 314 -2.50 -13.10 19.94
N GLY A 315 -3.81 -13.03 19.72
CA GLY A 315 -4.77 -14.11 19.92
C GLY A 315 -4.81 -14.66 21.36
N GLY A 316 -4.13 -14.01 22.31
CA GLY A 316 -3.84 -14.56 23.64
C GLY A 316 -2.92 -15.80 23.62
N LYS A 317 -2.19 -16.08 22.53
CA LYS A 317 -1.47 -17.34 22.29
C LYS A 317 -0.04 -17.40 22.83
N GLY A 318 0.48 -16.32 23.42
CA GLY A 318 1.83 -16.23 23.98
C GLY A 318 2.81 -15.37 23.17
N TYR A 319 2.39 -14.79 22.04
CA TYR A 319 3.19 -13.87 21.21
C TYR A 319 3.23 -12.46 21.82
N GLY A 320 3.73 -12.38 23.06
CA GLY A 320 3.66 -11.20 23.92
C GLY A 320 4.66 -11.23 25.07
N GLY A 321 4.71 -10.12 25.83
CA GLY A 321 5.58 -9.97 26.99
C GLY A 321 7.00 -9.48 26.69
N TYR A 322 7.33 -9.18 25.44
CA TYR A 322 8.60 -8.59 24.98
C TYR A 322 8.39 -7.24 24.27
N PHE A 323 9.45 -6.43 24.18
CA PHE A 323 9.45 -5.16 23.45
C PHE A 323 9.22 -5.42 21.95
N GLY A 324 8.48 -4.55 21.26
CA GLY A 324 8.06 -4.78 19.87
C GLY A 324 6.94 -5.83 19.67
N ALA A 325 6.43 -6.48 20.72
CA ALA A 325 5.36 -7.47 20.57
C ALA A 325 4.06 -6.90 19.94
N GLN A 326 3.74 -5.63 20.15
CA GLN A 326 2.59 -4.94 19.51
C GLN A 326 2.88 -4.49 18.06
N GLN A 327 4.05 -4.84 17.52
CA GLN A 327 4.55 -4.44 16.21
C GLN A 327 4.96 -5.68 15.39
N ILE A 328 5.65 -5.46 14.26
CA ILE A 328 6.20 -6.47 13.33
C ILE A 328 6.82 -7.67 14.06
N GLN A 329 7.59 -7.45 15.13
CA GLN A 329 8.28 -8.52 15.87
C GLN A 329 7.29 -9.56 16.44
N GLY A 330 6.18 -9.12 17.04
CA GLY A 330 5.18 -10.01 17.60
C GLY A 330 4.18 -10.54 16.58
N ILE A 331 3.74 -9.71 15.64
CA ILE A 331 2.70 -10.10 14.68
C ILE A 331 3.22 -11.06 13.61
N CYS A 332 4.45 -10.90 13.10
CA CYS A 332 5.04 -11.87 12.16
C CYS A 332 5.30 -13.22 12.83
N SER A 333 5.61 -13.23 14.14
CA SER A 333 5.66 -14.47 14.92
C SER A 333 4.28 -15.14 14.97
N TYR A 334 3.23 -14.41 15.35
CA TYR A 334 1.87 -14.94 15.39
C TYR A 334 1.37 -15.45 14.02
N TYR A 335 1.71 -14.73 12.95
CA TYR A 335 1.34 -15.08 11.59
C TYR A 335 1.97 -16.42 11.17
N TYR A 336 3.30 -16.52 11.15
CA TYR A 336 3.98 -17.73 10.66
C TYR A 336 4.02 -18.90 11.65
N ASP A 337 3.91 -18.67 12.97
CA ASP A 337 3.97 -19.75 13.97
C ASP A 337 2.58 -20.34 14.31
N TYR A 338 1.48 -19.65 13.98
CA TYR A 338 0.13 -20.05 14.40
C TYR A 338 -0.95 -19.97 13.31
N LEU A 339 -0.92 -18.97 12.42
CA LEU A 339 -1.93 -18.84 11.35
C LEU A 339 -1.52 -19.57 10.07
N HIS A 340 -0.26 -19.41 9.64
CA HIS A 340 0.32 -20.00 8.44
C HIS A 340 1.56 -20.88 8.78
N PRO A 341 1.40 -21.92 9.64
CA PRO A 341 2.51 -22.77 10.06
C PRO A 341 3.14 -23.50 8.87
N GLY A 342 4.46 -23.39 8.75
CA GLY A 342 5.23 -24.09 7.70
C GLY A 342 5.32 -23.39 6.35
N THR A 343 4.89 -22.12 6.22
CA THR A 343 5.26 -21.29 5.05
C THR A 343 6.38 -20.29 5.35
N GLY A 344 6.60 -19.97 6.64
CA GLY A 344 7.76 -19.21 7.12
C GLY A 344 8.87 -20.11 7.68
N VAL A 345 10.12 -19.70 7.52
CA VAL A 345 11.32 -20.43 7.99
C VAL A 345 12.23 -19.53 8.84
N GLU A 346 12.63 -20.02 10.02
CA GLU A 346 13.61 -19.34 10.88
C GLU A 346 15.04 -19.66 10.43
N LEU A 347 15.79 -18.64 10.00
CA LEU A 347 17.20 -18.72 9.66
C LEU A 347 18.10 -18.69 10.90
N ASN A 348 19.30 -19.24 10.75
CA ASN A 348 20.34 -19.09 11.75
C ASN A 348 20.81 -17.63 11.83
N ARG A 349 20.32 -16.93 12.87
CA ARG A 349 20.60 -15.51 13.11
C ARG A 349 22.10 -15.19 13.21
N CYS A 350 22.94 -16.14 13.63
CA CYS A 350 24.38 -15.89 13.73
C CYS A 350 25.06 -15.67 12.37
N TYR A 351 24.44 -16.07 11.27
CA TYR A 351 24.94 -15.85 9.91
C TYR A 351 24.13 -14.78 9.16
N TYR A 352 22.79 -14.81 9.23
CA TYR A 352 21.92 -13.95 8.42
C TYR A 352 21.50 -12.64 9.09
N ASN A 353 21.59 -12.52 10.41
CA ASN A 353 21.19 -11.31 11.14
C ASN A 353 21.99 -11.16 12.43
N ALA A 354 23.32 -11.05 12.30
CA ALA A 354 24.24 -11.20 13.42
C ALA A 354 24.22 -9.97 14.34
N MET A 355 23.38 -10.02 15.38
CA MET A 355 23.17 -8.91 16.32
C MET A 355 24.17 -8.82 17.47
N THR A 356 25.02 -9.84 17.70
CA THR A 356 25.84 -9.99 18.93
C THR A 356 25.01 -10.33 20.18
N ASP A 357 23.95 -11.13 20.03
CA ASP A 357 23.10 -11.56 21.15
C ASP A 357 23.82 -12.51 22.12
N ALA A 358 23.37 -12.52 23.39
CA ALA A 358 23.90 -13.37 24.44
C ALA A 358 22.80 -14.38 24.84
N PRO A 359 22.72 -15.55 24.19
CA PRO A 359 21.55 -16.45 24.26
C PRO A 359 21.36 -17.14 25.61
N ARG A 360 22.33 -17.02 26.52
CA ARG A 360 22.32 -17.62 27.86
C ARG A 360 22.06 -16.58 28.94
N GLN A 361 21.43 -17.04 30.01
CA GLN A 361 21.12 -16.25 31.19
C GLN A 361 22.37 -16.15 32.08
N GLU A 362 22.84 -14.94 32.35
CA GLU A 362 24.06 -14.65 33.14
C GLU A 362 24.12 -15.41 34.48
N LYS A 363 22.99 -15.53 35.19
CA LYS A 363 22.91 -16.16 36.52
C LYS A 363 22.85 -17.69 36.53
N THR A 364 22.52 -18.33 35.39
CA THR A 364 22.21 -19.78 35.38
C THR A 364 22.92 -20.56 34.28
N GLY A 365 23.54 -19.89 33.29
CA GLY A 365 24.16 -20.53 32.12
C GLY A 365 23.18 -21.17 31.12
N LYS A 366 21.90 -21.31 31.49
CA LYS A 366 20.85 -21.88 30.64
C LYS A 366 20.46 -20.93 29.52
N CYS A 367 19.98 -21.48 28.41
CA CYS A 367 19.48 -20.69 27.30
C CYS A 367 18.20 -19.92 27.69
N ARG A 368 17.97 -18.76 27.07
CA ARG A 368 16.84 -17.86 27.40
C ARG A 368 15.49 -18.44 26.96
N ASP A 369 15.50 -19.19 25.87
CA ASP A 369 14.40 -20.01 25.34
C ASP A 369 14.09 -21.29 26.15
N GLY A 370 14.91 -21.60 27.17
CA GLY A 370 14.74 -22.77 28.02
C GLY A 370 15.42 -24.06 27.52
N ARG A 371 16.10 -24.05 26.36
CA ARG A 371 16.90 -25.19 25.89
C ARG A 371 18.14 -25.44 26.77
N GLU A 372 18.65 -26.67 26.68
CA GLU A 372 19.93 -27.05 27.30
C GLU A 372 21.10 -26.37 26.57
N GLU A 373 21.09 -26.42 25.23
CA GLU A 373 22.13 -25.84 24.39
C GLU A 373 21.60 -24.83 23.37
N CYS A 374 22.43 -23.81 23.10
CA CYS A 374 22.15 -22.72 22.18
C CYS A 374 23.45 -22.10 21.66
N GLN A 375 23.47 -21.76 20.37
CA GLN A 375 24.60 -21.13 19.69
C GLN A 375 24.77 -19.66 20.12
N ASP A 376 25.97 -19.33 20.60
CA ASP A 376 26.39 -17.98 21.00
C ASP A 376 27.01 -17.26 19.79
N CYS A 377 26.27 -16.33 19.18
CA CYS A 377 26.71 -15.60 17.99
C CYS A 377 27.93 -14.69 18.22
N ARG A 378 28.46 -14.61 19.45
CA ARG A 378 29.63 -13.79 19.81
C ARG A 378 30.96 -14.55 19.62
N ASP A 379 30.90 -15.83 19.26
CA ASP A 379 32.04 -16.66 18.83
C ASP A 379 32.11 -16.91 17.31
N VAL A 380 31.13 -16.45 16.52
CA VAL A 380 31.14 -16.63 15.07
C VAL A 380 32.32 -15.89 14.41
N ASN A 381 32.91 -16.48 13.37
CA ASN A 381 33.87 -15.76 12.52
C ASN A 381 33.10 -14.73 11.68
N VAL A 382 33.67 -13.54 11.47
CA VAL A 382 32.99 -12.48 10.68
C VAL A 382 32.95 -12.85 9.18
N GLU A 383 33.87 -13.72 8.79
CA GLU A 383 34.06 -14.32 7.49
C GLU A 383 32.91 -15.27 7.10
N ASP A 384 32.25 -15.87 8.09
CA ASP A 384 31.09 -16.75 7.92
C ASP A 384 29.74 -15.98 7.96
N VAL A 385 29.75 -14.74 8.46
CA VAL A 385 28.55 -13.89 8.55
C VAL A 385 28.18 -13.33 7.18
N LYS A 386 26.90 -13.45 6.82
CA LYS A 386 26.32 -12.85 5.61
C LYS A 386 25.73 -11.48 5.85
N SER A 387 25.10 -11.25 7.00
CA SER A 387 24.48 -9.97 7.36
C SER A 387 24.57 -9.67 8.86
N VAL A 388 24.76 -8.40 9.18
CA VAL A 388 24.91 -7.84 10.53
C VAL A 388 23.84 -6.79 10.79
N HIS A 389 23.27 -6.74 11.99
CA HIS A 389 22.37 -5.67 12.43
C HIS A 389 22.90 -5.07 13.74
N PHE A 390 23.16 -3.76 13.76
CA PHE A 390 23.81 -3.06 14.86
C PHE A 390 22.90 -2.73 16.07
N THR A 391 21.84 -3.53 16.30
CA THR A 391 20.88 -3.35 17.40
C THR A 391 21.57 -3.31 18.77
N LEU A 392 22.43 -4.29 19.06
CA LEU A 392 23.15 -4.40 20.34
C LEU A 392 24.54 -3.75 20.29
N CYS A 393 25.20 -3.76 19.12
CA CYS A 393 26.49 -3.09 18.93
C CYS A 393 26.39 -1.56 18.87
N SER A 394 25.18 -0.98 18.81
CA SER A 394 24.92 0.44 18.57
C SER A 394 25.33 0.93 17.17
N LYS A 395 24.58 1.90 16.66
CA LYS A 395 24.67 2.38 15.26
C LYS A 395 26.10 2.90 14.94
N PRO A 396 26.82 2.39 13.90
CA PRO A 396 28.26 2.65 13.72
C PRO A 396 28.65 4.13 13.57
N TRP A 397 27.83 4.92 12.89
CA TRP A 397 28.04 6.36 12.68
C TRP A 397 27.97 7.20 13.99
N LYS A 398 27.58 6.60 15.12
CA LYS A 398 27.65 7.22 16.46
C LYS A 398 29.00 7.06 17.16
N CYS A 399 30.01 6.44 16.53
CA CYS A 399 31.34 6.19 17.14
C CYS A 399 31.24 5.65 18.59
N PRO A 400 30.47 4.57 18.85
CA PRO A 400 30.06 4.22 20.21
C PRO A 400 31.19 3.61 21.04
N GLU A 401 31.14 3.84 22.35
CA GLU A 401 31.88 3.05 23.33
C GLU A 401 30.98 1.99 23.98
N TRP A 402 31.33 0.72 23.82
CA TRP A 402 30.60 -0.42 24.39
C TRP A 402 30.85 -0.59 25.90
N VAL A 403 30.65 0.46 26.69
CA VAL A 403 30.76 0.42 28.15
C VAL A 403 29.69 -0.51 28.72
N GLY A 404 30.04 -1.30 29.74
CA GLY A 404 29.14 -2.30 30.34
C GLY A 404 28.97 -3.62 29.55
N MET A 405 29.36 -3.67 28.27
CA MET A 405 29.33 -4.90 27.48
C MET A 405 30.46 -5.88 27.87
N GLU A 406 30.19 -7.19 27.83
CA GLU A 406 31.19 -8.25 28.00
C GLU A 406 32.28 -8.17 26.92
N GLU A 407 33.55 -8.47 27.24
CA GLU A 407 34.65 -8.43 26.23
C GLU A 407 34.41 -9.34 25.03
N LYS A 408 33.65 -10.44 25.19
CA LYS A 408 33.22 -11.31 24.08
C LYS A 408 32.33 -10.57 23.08
N GLY A 409 31.34 -9.82 23.55
CA GLY A 409 30.47 -8.97 22.72
C GLY A 409 31.25 -7.81 22.11
N LYS A 410 32.07 -7.12 22.91
CA LYS A 410 32.94 -6.05 22.42
C LYS A 410 33.85 -6.53 21.30
N ARG A 411 34.48 -7.71 21.43
CA ARG A 411 35.38 -8.32 20.43
C ARG A 411 34.71 -8.47 19.06
N ILE A 412 33.46 -8.94 19.00
CA ILE A 412 32.75 -9.09 17.72
C ILE A 412 32.16 -7.75 17.22
N CYS A 413 31.64 -6.88 18.08
CA CYS A 413 31.22 -5.52 17.68
C CYS A 413 32.41 -4.70 17.10
N ARG A 414 33.61 -4.84 17.67
CA ARG A 414 34.86 -4.27 17.10
C ARG A 414 35.11 -4.77 15.66
N LYS A 415 34.89 -6.06 15.37
CA LYS A 415 34.98 -6.60 14.00
C LYS A 415 33.88 -6.03 13.09
N PHE A 416 32.62 -6.06 13.52
CA PHE A 416 31.49 -5.58 12.72
C PHE A 416 31.57 -4.09 12.36
N HIS A 417 31.98 -3.24 13.31
CA HIS A 417 32.21 -1.82 13.01
C HIS A 417 33.40 -1.62 12.05
N ARG A 418 34.46 -2.42 12.17
CA ARG A 418 35.60 -2.38 11.24
C ARG A 418 35.23 -2.72 9.80
N GLU A 419 34.26 -3.61 9.61
CA GLU A 419 33.70 -3.91 8.29
C GLU A 419 32.74 -2.83 7.79
N TRP A 420 31.88 -2.27 8.65
CA TRP A 420 31.05 -1.11 8.28
C TRP A 420 31.91 0.07 7.82
N PHE A 421 32.98 0.39 8.54
CA PHE A 421 33.90 1.46 8.16
C PHE A 421 34.80 1.09 6.97
N ARG A 422 35.06 -0.20 6.68
CA ARG A 422 35.69 -0.63 5.42
C ARG A 422 34.77 -0.37 4.23
N ILE A 423 33.49 -0.74 4.34
CA ILE A 423 32.51 -0.54 3.25
C ILE A 423 32.21 0.95 3.07
N ARG A 424 32.29 1.76 4.13
CA ARG A 424 32.28 3.23 4.02
C ARG A 424 33.50 3.78 3.26
N GLU A 425 34.71 3.33 3.58
CA GLU A 425 35.95 3.72 2.89
C GLU A 425 35.89 3.36 1.40
N ASP A 426 35.37 2.19 1.07
CA ASP A 426 35.16 1.70 -0.29
C ASP A 426 34.12 2.53 -1.09
N LEU A 427 33.01 2.90 -0.44
CA LEU A 427 32.01 3.83 -0.99
C LEU A 427 32.60 5.22 -1.25
N GLU A 428 33.39 5.76 -0.32
CA GLU A 428 34.03 7.07 -0.46
C GLU A 428 35.14 7.08 -1.52
N MET A 429 35.89 5.97 -1.68
CA MET A 429 36.80 5.77 -2.81
C MET A 429 36.05 5.76 -4.14
N THR A 430 35.02 4.91 -4.25
CA THR A 430 34.24 4.72 -5.49
C THR A 430 33.56 6.00 -5.95
N ARG A 431 33.08 6.85 -5.01
CA ARG A 431 32.40 8.11 -5.34
C ARG A 431 33.32 9.28 -5.68
N ASN A 432 34.53 9.35 -5.11
CA ASN A 432 35.41 10.53 -5.26
C ASN A 432 36.67 10.26 -6.09
N GLY A 433 36.99 9.01 -6.43
CA GLY A 433 38.21 8.62 -7.17
C GLY A 433 39.52 8.74 -6.37
N GLN A 434 39.50 9.41 -5.22
CA GLN A 434 40.61 9.50 -4.27
C GLN A 434 40.06 9.41 -2.83
N PHE A 435 40.66 8.56 -2.00
CA PHE A 435 40.38 8.55 -0.56
C PHE A 435 41.09 9.71 0.13
N VAL A 436 40.32 10.59 0.78
CA VAL A 436 40.87 11.59 1.69
C VAL A 436 40.77 11.03 3.10
N ASN A 437 41.91 10.69 3.71
CA ASN A 437 41.92 10.16 5.08
C ASN A 437 41.19 11.13 6.04
N PRO A 438 40.11 10.68 6.73
CA PRO A 438 39.29 11.53 7.59
C PRO A 438 40.04 12.11 8.80
N GLY A 439 41.16 11.52 9.21
CA GLY A 439 42.10 12.12 10.17
C GLY A 439 41.62 12.16 11.64
N GLY A 440 40.59 11.39 12.01
CA GLY A 440 40.20 11.16 13.40
C GLY A 440 41.11 10.15 14.09
N GLY A 441 41.40 10.40 15.38
CA GLY A 441 42.34 9.59 16.17
C GLY A 441 41.70 8.50 17.05
N HIS A 442 40.38 8.38 17.10
CA HIS A 442 39.72 7.41 17.98
C HIS A 442 39.70 6.02 17.34
N ARG A 443 40.43 5.08 17.96
CA ARG A 443 40.46 3.65 17.62
C ARG A 443 40.56 3.39 16.10
N PRO A 444 41.61 3.90 15.42
CA PRO A 444 41.74 3.80 13.96
C PRO A 444 41.75 2.35 13.44
N GLU A 445 42.14 1.39 14.28
CA GLU A 445 42.11 -0.05 13.99
C GLU A 445 40.68 -0.62 13.83
N ILE A 446 39.68 0.07 14.39
CA ILE A 446 38.25 -0.23 14.26
C ILE A 446 37.58 0.77 13.31
N PHE A 447 37.69 2.07 13.61
CA PHE A 447 36.90 3.11 12.95
C PHE A 447 37.60 3.72 11.71
N ARG A 448 38.74 3.18 11.26
CA ARG A 448 39.50 3.62 10.07
C ARG A 448 39.71 5.14 9.96
N GLY A 449 39.86 5.80 11.11
CA GLY A 449 40.06 7.25 11.22
C GLY A 449 38.79 8.11 11.11
N PHE A 450 37.59 7.54 10.95
CA PHE A 450 36.35 8.32 10.82
C PHE A 450 35.82 8.90 12.16
N CYS A 451 36.41 8.53 13.29
CA CYS A 451 36.02 8.99 14.63
C CYS A 451 37.15 9.79 15.32
N LYS A 452 36.82 10.91 15.99
CA LYS A 452 37.77 11.72 16.79
C LYS A 452 37.84 11.28 18.24
N SER A 453 36.68 10.97 18.83
CA SER A 453 36.52 10.47 20.20
C SER A 453 35.35 9.48 20.24
N GLY A 454 35.08 8.90 21.42
CA GLY A 454 33.76 8.32 21.66
C GLY A 454 32.69 9.39 21.40
N HIS A 455 31.69 9.04 20.59
CA HIS A 455 30.57 9.91 20.17
C HIS A 455 30.90 11.14 19.31
N GLU A 456 32.17 11.45 18.99
CA GLU A 456 32.54 12.54 18.06
C GLU A 456 33.17 11.99 16.77
N ARG A 457 32.63 12.39 15.61
CA ARG A 457 33.17 12.05 14.29
C ARG A 457 34.31 12.98 13.86
N ALA A 458 35.17 12.47 12.99
CA ALA A 458 36.02 13.28 12.14
C ALA A 458 35.18 14.35 11.43
N ALA A 459 35.77 15.54 11.24
CA ALA A 459 35.13 16.55 10.41
C ALA A 459 35.28 16.10 8.95
N GLU A 460 34.18 15.91 8.24
CA GLU A 460 34.20 15.53 6.83
C GLU A 460 34.90 16.65 6.03
N ARG A 461 36.15 16.42 5.62
CA ARG A 461 36.98 17.37 4.88
C ARG A 461 36.67 17.43 3.38
N SER A 462 35.72 16.62 2.90
CA SER A 462 35.36 16.57 1.48
C SER A 462 34.58 17.83 1.07
N HIS A 463 34.84 18.32 -0.14
CA HIS A 463 33.98 19.35 -0.75
C HIS A 463 32.56 18.81 -1.05
N THR A 464 32.37 17.49 -1.14
CA THR A 464 31.08 16.86 -1.46
C THR A 464 30.06 16.94 -0.32
N SER A 465 30.46 16.85 0.96
CA SER A 465 29.54 17.14 2.07
C SER A 465 29.13 18.62 2.10
N SER A 466 29.96 19.54 1.57
CA SER A 466 29.55 20.93 1.33
C SER A 466 28.56 21.08 0.16
N VAL A 467 28.35 20.10 -0.72
CA VAL A 467 27.28 20.16 -1.74
C VAL A 467 25.98 19.72 -1.09
N MET A 468 25.89 18.46 -0.63
CA MET A 468 24.67 17.91 -0.03
C MET A 468 24.16 18.73 1.17
N ALA A 469 25.05 19.20 2.06
CA ALA A 469 24.62 20.03 3.19
C ALA A 469 24.19 21.45 2.78
N LYS A 470 24.75 22.03 1.70
CA LYS A 470 24.30 23.34 1.18
C LYS A 470 22.95 23.23 0.49
N ASP A 471 22.67 22.15 -0.23
CA ASP A 471 21.36 21.96 -0.86
C ASP A 471 20.25 21.80 0.20
N ILE A 472 20.52 21.00 1.26
CA ILE A 472 19.61 20.84 2.42
C ILE A 472 19.44 22.16 3.21
N GLN A 473 20.48 23.00 3.31
CA GLN A 473 20.35 24.33 3.93
C GLN A 473 19.66 25.36 3.00
N SER A 474 19.84 25.25 1.68
CA SER A 474 19.22 26.14 0.68
C SER A 474 17.71 25.92 0.60
N SER A 475 17.25 24.66 0.60
CA SER A 475 15.82 24.33 0.63
C SER A 475 15.14 24.84 1.91
N ARG A 476 15.79 24.64 3.08
CA ARG A 476 15.32 25.16 4.37
C ARG A 476 15.30 26.70 4.42
N SER A 477 16.32 27.38 3.88
CA SER A 477 16.36 28.85 3.81
C SER A 477 15.23 29.43 2.95
N LYS A 478 14.88 28.80 1.83
CA LYS A 478 13.80 29.25 0.95
C LYS A 478 12.42 29.10 1.60
N ARG A 479 12.16 27.99 2.32
CA ARG A 479 10.90 27.82 3.08
C ARG A 479 10.78 28.80 4.26
N ALA A 480 11.87 29.06 4.97
CA ALA A 480 11.87 29.99 6.11
C ALA A 480 11.46 31.43 5.72
N GLN A 481 11.79 31.87 4.49
CA GLN A 481 11.36 33.16 3.96
C GLN A 481 9.87 33.21 3.60
N GLN A 482 9.25 32.08 3.25
CA GLN A 482 7.79 32.01 2.97
C GLN A 482 6.96 32.02 4.27
N SER A 483 7.42 31.36 5.34
CA SER A 483 6.73 31.36 6.63
C SER A 483 6.68 32.72 7.34
N HIS A 484 7.57 33.65 6.98
CA HIS A 484 7.69 34.95 7.66
C HIS A 484 6.63 36.00 7.26
N ALA A 485 5.80 35.72 6.24
CA ALA A 485 4.78 36.64 5.75
C ALA A 485 3.41 36.55 6.48
N ALA A 486 3.23 35.56 7.36
CA ALA A 486 1.91 35.17 7.89
C ALA A 486 1.63 35.54 9.36
N ILE A 487 2.49 36.32 10.03
CA ILE A 487 2.33 36.65 11.47
C ILE A 487 2.43 38.16 11.71
N MET A 488 1.32 38.87 11.49
CA MET A 488 1.04 40.17 12.12
C MET A 488 -0.46 40.36 12.39
N SER A 489 -0.98 39.70 13.43
CA SER A 489 -2.16 40.21 14.13
C SER A 489 -2.31 39.72 15.58
N ASP A 490 -2.86 40.63 16.36
CA ASP A 490 -3.57 40.52 17.64
C ASP A 490 -2.80 40.67 18.97
N ARG A 491 -3.45 41.39 19.89
CA ARG A 491 -2.91 41.90 21.16
C ARG A 491 -4.00 41.96 22.25
N GLN A 492 -4.74 40.87 22.46
CA GLN A 492 -5.70 40.73 23.57
C GLN A 492 -5.49 39.44 24.39
N SER A 493 -4.87 39.54 25.57
CA SER A 493 -4.57 38.37 26.43
C SER A 493 -5.32 38.30 27.77
N GLU A 494 -5.84 39.41 28.32
CA GLU A 494 -6.42 39.39 29.69
C GLU A 494 -7.90 38.95 29.78
N SER A 495 -8.68 39.08 28.71
CA SER A 495 -10.10 38.70 28.73
C SER A 495 -10.31 37.17 28.75
N ARG A 496 -9.52 36.44 27.95
CA ARG A 496 -9.72 34.99 27.68
C ARG A 496 -9.58 34.11 28.93
N PHE A 497 -8.77 34.50 29.91
CA PHE A 497 -8.54 33.69 31.12
C PHE A 497 -9.79 33.60 32.03
N ARG A 498 -10.58 34.68 32.12
CA ARG A 498 -11.83 34.68 32.94
C ARG A 498 -12.91 33.80 32.30
N PHE A 499 -12.99 33.78 30.98
CA PHE A 499 -13.93 32.94 30.25
C PHE A 499 -13.61 31.45 30.41
N PHE A 500 -12.34 31.06 30.25
CA PHE A 500 -11.89 29.67 30.46
C PHE A 500 -12.19 29.14 31.87
N PHE A 501 -11.93 29.95 32.91
CA PHE A 501 -12.15 29.53 34.30
C PHE A 501 -13.64 29.27 34.61
N LEU A 502 -14.55 30.08 34.06
CA LEU A 502 -16.00 29.86 34.17
C LEU A 502 -16.46 28.62 33.40
N LEU A 503 -15.88 28.36 32.22
CA LEU A 503 -16.20 27.18 31.40
C LEU A 503 -15.86 25.87 32.14
N CYS A 504 -14.68 25.79 32.77
CA CYS A 504 -14.26 24.62 33.54
C CYS A 504 -15.13 24.38 34.77
N LEU A 505 -15.59 25.44 35.45
CA LEU A 505 -16.54 25.31 36.58
C LEU A 505 -17.90 24.78 36.12
N GLY A 506 -18.40 25.24 34.96
CA GLY A 506 -19.63 24.72 34.37
C GLY A 506 -19.55 23.23 34.02
N GLN A 507 -18.44 22.80 33.42
CA GLN A 507 -18.21 21.38 33.10
C GLN A 507 -18.12 20.50 34.35
N ALA A 508 -17.43 20.96 35.40
CA ALA A 508 -17.33 20.24 36.66
C ALA A 508 -18.71 20.07 37.35
N PHE A 509 -19.56 21.10 37.30
CA PHE A 509 -20.92 21.03 37.83
C PHE A 509 -21.81 20.05 37.03
N LEU A 510 -21.71 20.07 35.69
CA LEU A 510 -22.47 19.18 34.81
C LEU A 510 -22.14 17.69 35.08
N LEU A 511 -20.85 17.37 35.24
CA LEU A 511 -20.41 16.01 35.58
C LEU A 511 -20.93 15.54 36.95
N LEU A 512 -21.00 16.44 37.94
CA LEU A 512 -21.58 16.16 39.25
C LEU A 512 -23.08 15.83 39.16
N VAL A 513 -23.85 16.58 38.35
CA VAL A 513 -25.27 16.31 38.11
C VAL A 513 -25.48 14.97 37.41
N VAL A 514 -24.72 14.68 36.35
CA VAL A 514 -24.80 13.39 35.63
C VAL A 514 -24.46 12.21 36.55
N SER A 515 -23.44 12.33 37.40
CA SER A 515 -23.09 11.31 38.38
C SER A 515 -24.20 11.05 39.40
N PHE A 516 -24.88 12.11 39.87
CA PHE A 516 -26.01 11.97 40.81
C PHE A 516 -27.21 11.30 40.16
N SER A 517 -27.56 11.69 38.93
CA SER A 517 -28.64 11.05 38.15
C SER A 517 -28.38 9.56 37.92
N PHE A 518 -27.14 9.19 37.60
CA PHE A 518 -26.78 7.79 37.38
C PHE A 518 -26.91 6.94 38.66
N GLN A 519 -26.47 7.44 39.81
CA GLN A 519 -26.65 6.73 41.09
C GLN A 519 -28.13 6.61 41.49
N PHE A 520 -28.95 7.65 41.23
CA PHE A 520 -30.40 7.59 41.47
C PHE A 520 -31.09 6.53 40.60
N MET A 521 -30.64 6.37 39.35
CA MET A 521 -31.16 5.35 38.43
C MET A 521 -30.77 3.92 38.84
N VAL A 522 -29.56 3.72 39.36
CA VAL A 522 -29.07 2.41 39.84
C VAL A 522 -29.81 1.95 41.11
N MET A 523 -30.17 2.85 42.03
CA MET A 523 -30.90 2.46 43.25
C MET A 523 -32.36 2.03 43.00
N HIS A 524 -32.93 2.30 41.82
CA HIS A 524 -34.36 2.13 41.57
C HIS A 524 -34.75 0.84 40.84
N ASN A 525 -33.78 -0.03 40.54
CA ASN A 525 -33.93 -1.09 39.53
C ASN A 525 -33.47 -2.50 40.02
N MET A 526 -33.80 -2.85 41.27
CA MET A 526 -33.61 -4.21 41.81
C MET A 526 -34.81 -4.65 42.66
N ASP A 527 -35.68 -5.47 42.07
CA ASP A 527 -36.60 -6.35 42.81
C ASP A 527 -37.09 -7.49 41.87
N LEU A 528 -37.45 -8.64 42.47
CA LEU A 528 -37.88 -9.90 41.81
C LEU A 528 -36.78 -10.63 40.99
N GLU A 529 -36.62 -11.96 41.02
CA GLU A 529 -37.35 -13.01 41.76
C GLU A 529 -36.45 -14.25 42.04
N HIS A 530 -36.92 -15.26 42.78
CA HIS A 530 -36.18 -16.48 43.15
C HIS A 530 -36.81 -17.76 42.56
N PRO A 531 -36.02 -18.81 42.21
CA PRO A 531 -36.53 -20.12 41.82
C PRO A 531 -36.67 -21.12 43.01
N PRO A 532 -37.67 -22.02 43.00
CA PRO A 532 -37.77 -23.17 43.91
C PRO A 532 -36.94 -24.39 43.44
N SER A 533 -36.99 -25.52 44.16
CA SER A 533 -35.97 -26.59 44.07
C SER A 533 -36.49 -28.04 44.13
N LEU A 534 -35.63 -28.97 43.64
CA LEU A 534 -35.64 -30.44 43.85
C LEU A 534 -36.80 -31.25 43.19
N PRO A 535 -36.73 -32.61 43.08
CA PRO A 535 -35.69 -33.56 43.56
C PRO A 535 -35.09 -34.51 42.48
N LEU A 536 -34.20 -35.42 42.91
CA LEU A 536 -33.70 -36.56 42.12
C LEU A 536 -34.66 -37.77 42.14
N MET A 537 -34.67 -38.62 41.10
CA MET A 537 -34.16 -40.02 41.20
C MET A 537 -34.31 -40.89 39.92
N ASN A 538 -33.20 -41.55 39.56
CA ASN A 538 -33.02 -42.97 39.17
C ASN A 538 -33.86 -43.73 38.09
N THR A 539 -33.13 -44.67 37.47
CA THR A 539 -33.52 -46.01 36.96
C THR A 539 -34.34 -46.21 35.68
N ALA A 540 -33.58 -46.53 34.61
CA ALA A 540 -33.61 -47.81 33.87
C ALA A 540 -34.80 -48.19 32.95
N ALA A 541 -34.47 -49.00 31.94
CA ALA A 541 -35.36 -49.68 30.97
C ALA A 541 -36.16 -48.75 30.01
N ALA A 542 -36.48 -49.15 28.78
CA ALA A 542 -35.94 -50.22 27.92
C ALA A 542 -36.20 -49.89 26.43
N VAL A 543 -35.72 -50.77 25.54
CA VAL A 543 -35.94 -50.80 24.09
C VAL A 543 -37.33 -50.32 23.65
N ASN A 544 -37.37 -49.33 22.74
CA ASN A 544 -38.31 -49.39 21.63
C ASN A 544 -37.78 -48.65 20.39
N THR A 545 -37.80 -49.30 19.23
CA THR A 545 -37.41 -48.72 17.94
C THR A 545 -38.63 -48.09 17.27
N ASN A 546 -38.61 -46.78 17.04
CA ASN A 546 -39.55 -46.16 16.09
C ASN A 546 -39.00 -44.90 15.42
N SER A 547 -39.45 -44.72 14.18
CA SER A 547 -39.13 -43.60 13.29
C SER A 547 -39.40 -42.22 13.91
N MET A 548 -38.45 -41.29 13.80
CA MET A 548 -38.71 -39.85 13.85
C MET A 548 -37.72 -39.06 12.97
N GLN A 549 -38.10 -37.82 12.65
CA GLN A 549 -37.59 -37.05 11.50
C GLN A 549 -36.27 -36.33 11.76
N HIS A 550 -35.57 -35.96 10.67
CA HIS A 550 -34.47 -34.99 10.70
C HIS A 550 -34.92 -33.65 11.29
N PRO A 551 -34.25 -33.10 12.32
CA PRO A 551 -34.35 -31.69 12.65
C PRO A 551 -33.61 -30.85 11.59
N SER A 552 -34.12 -29.67 11.28
CA SER A 552 -33.60 -28.78 10.25
C SER A 552 -32.26 -28.11 10.64
N SER A 553 -31.44 -27.83 9.62
CA SER A 553 -30.20 -27.06 9.76
C SER A 553 -30.46 -25.64 10.26
N SER A 554 -29.79 -25.24 11.35
CA SER A 554 -29.72 -23.86 11.79
C SER A 554 -28.93 -23.01 10.79
N GLN A 555 -29.62 -22.13 10.08
CA GLN A 555 -29.02 -21.21 9.12
C GLN A 555 -28.08 -20.23 9.83
N GLN A 556 -26.76 -20.41 9.70
CA GLN A 556 -25.83 -19.32 9.97
C GLN A 556 -26.04 -18.25 8.90
N LYS A 557 -26.25 -17.01 9.35
CA LYS A 557 -26.59 -15.88 8.49
C LYS A 557 -25.32 -15.32 7.85
N GLN A 558 -24.83 -16.04 6.83
CA GLN A 558 -23.70 -15.64 6.00
C GLN A 558 -23.94 -14.20 5.51
N GLN A 559 -23.04 -13.28 5.85
CA GLN A 559 -23.14 -11.90 5.41
C GLN A 559 -22.83 -11.83 3.92
N ASP A 560 -23.74 -11.22 3.16
CA ASP A 560 -23.67 -11.15 1.70
C ASP A 560 -22.69 -10.05 1.29
N ILE A 561 -21.42 -10.44 1.10
CA ILE A 561 -20.34 -9.51 0.75
C ILE A 561 -20.43 -9.18 -0.74
N LYS A 562 -21.08 -8.04 -1.04
CA LYS A 562 -21.11 -7.46 -2.38
C LYS A 562 -19.69 -7.32 -2.97
N PRO A 563 -19.39 -7.89 -4.16
CA PRO A 563 -18.11 -7.68 -4.82
C PRO A 563 -17.88 -6.20 -5.18
N THR A 564 -16.62 -5.78 -5.21
CA THR A 564 -16.23 -4.37 -5.45
C THR A 564 -15.65 -4.18 -6.84
N ILE A 565 -16.32 -3.42 -7.69
CA ILE A 565 -15.89 -3.06 -9.05
C ILE A 565 -14.86 -1.93 -9.01
N ALA A 566 -13.77 -2.03 -9.76
CA ALA A 566 -12.87 -0.90 -9.97
C ALA A 566 -13.39 0.02 -11.08
N TYR A 567 -13.47 1.32 -10.83
CA TYR A 567 -13.67 2.36 -11.84
C TYR A 567 -12.39 3.19 -11.96
N THR A 568 -11.91 3.39 -13.18
CA THR A 568 -10.54 3.84 -13.44
C THR A 568 -10.52 4.99 -14.44
N VAL A 569 -9.90 6.10 -14.06
CA VAL A 569 -9.64 7.25 -14.96
C VAL A 569 -8.14 7.41 -15.18
N THR A 570 -7.74 8.07 -16.27
CA THR A 570 -6.31 8.26 -16.60
C THR A 570 -5.91 9.71 -16.80
N LEU A 571 -4.71 10.07 -16.35
CA LEU A 571 -4.13 11.41 -16.50
C LEU A 571 -2.72 11.34 -17.09
N THR A 572 -2.54 11.90 -18.29
CA THR A 572 -1.27 11.88 -19.04
C THR A 572 -0.47 13.20 -18.93
N GLY A 573 -1.14 14.34 -18.73
CA GLY A 573 -0.49 15.62 -18.42
C GLY A 573 -1.42 16.77 -18.01
N CYS A 574 -0.86 17.77 -17.34
CA CYS A 574 -1.61 18.94 -16.80
C CYS A 574 -1.67 20.13 -17.79
N GLY A 575 -1.99 19.88 -19.06
CA GLY A 575 -2.24 20.93 -20.06
C GLY A 575 -1.06 21.83 -20.46
N LYS A 576 0.16 21.72 -19.89
CA LYS A 576 1.30 22.64 -20.10
C LYS A 576 1.68 22.97 -21.55
N ASN A 577 1.37 22.08 -22.49
CA ASN A 577 1.69 22.23 -23.91
C ASN A 577 0.47 22.69 -24.75
N ASP A 578 -0.73 22.75 -24.16
CA ASP A 578 -1.96 23.16 -24.82
C ASP A 578 -2.15 24.68 -24.72
N LYS A 579 -2.07 25.37 -25.85
CA LYS A 579 -2.20 26.83 -25.92
C LYS A 579 -3.60 27.35 -25.58
N ARG A 580 -4.59 26.47 -25.37
CA ARG A 580 -5.98 26.83 -25.06
C ARG A 580 -6.24 27.10 -23.58
N TYR A 581 -5.39 26.62 -22.67
CA TYR A 581 -5.62 26.65 -21.22
C TYR A 581 -4.32 26.98 -20.47
N SER A 582 -4.40 27.71 -19.35
CA SER A 582 -3.27 27.69 -18.40
C SER A 582 -3.24 26.35 -17.65
N THR A 583 -2.12 26.02 -17.01
CA THR A 583 -2.04 24.85 -16.12
C THR A 583 -3.09 24.88 -15.01
N ALA A 584 -3.40 26.07 -14.47
CA ALA A 584 -4.43 26.23 -13.44
C ALA A 584 -5.84 25.95 -14.00
N ASP A 585 -6.15 26.42 -15.21
CA ASP A 585 -7.42 26.09 -15.87
C ASP A 585 -7.49 24.58 -16.14
N ALA A 586 -6.44 23.98 -16.69
CA ALA A 586 -6.37 22.55 -16.95
C ALA A 586 -6.54 21.70 -15.68
N MET A 587 -5.95 22.11 -14.55
CA MET A 587 -6.20 21.52 -13.22
C MET A 587 -7.68 21.60 -12.84
N ASN A 588 -8.24 22.81 -12.84
CA ASN A 588 -9.64 23.03 -12.49
C ASN A 588 -10.59 22.16 -13.33
N LEU A 589 -10.37 22.10 -14.65
CA LEU A 589 -11.17 21.30 -15.60
C LEU A 589 -11.05 19.79 -15.36
N ILE A 590 -9.85 19.29 -15.01
CA ILE A 590 -9.64 17.89 -14.60
C ILE A 590 -10.47 17.57 -13.35
N HIS A 591 -10.51 18.48 -12.36
CA HIS A 591 -11.30 18.28 -11.15
C HIS A 591 -12.81 18.34 -11.42
N GLN A 592 -13.27 19.17 -12.36
CA GLN A 592 -14.69 19.18 -12.77
C GLN A 592 -15.14 17.81 -13.31
N GLY A 593 -14.39 17.27 -14.28
CA GLY A 593 -14.68 15.97 -14.88
C GLY A 593 -14.65 14.85 -13.84
N ALA A 594 -13.60 14.81 -13.03
CA ALA A 594 -13.43 13.80 -11.99
C ALA A 594 -14.55 13.83 -10.93
N ALA A 595 -14.99 15.01 -10.51
CA ALA A 595 -16.04 15.18 -9.50
C ALA A 595 -17.40 14.70 -10.02
N VAL A 596 -17.80 15.16 -11.22
CA VAL A 596 -19.11 14.81 -11.79
C VAL A 596 -19.15 13.34 -12.21
N LEU A 597 -18.05 12.79 -12.75
CA LEU A 597 -17.95 11.36 -13.07
C LEU A 597 -18.07 10.49 -11.81
N SER A 598 -17.31 10.81 -10.75
CA SER A 598 -17.36 10.11 -9.45
C SER A 598 -18.78 10.13 -8.86
N HIS A 599 -19.46 11.29 -8.88
CA HIS A 599 -20.84 11.38 -8.40
C HIS A 599 -21.84 10.62 -9.29
N SER A 600 -21.64 10.59 -10.62
CA SER A 600 -22.50 9.82 -11.53
C SER A 600 -22.40 8.31 -11.27
N ILE A 601 -21.19 7.80 -11.00
CA ILE A 601 -20.93 6.41 -10.61
C ILE A 601 -21.56 6.12 -9.24
N HIS A 602 -21.43 7.04 -8.27
CA HIS A 602 -22.10 6.92 -6.98
C HIS A 602 -23.62 6.75 -7.14
N LEU A 603 -24.28 7.64 -7.90
CA LEU A 603 -25.73 7.58 -8.14
C LEU A 603 -26.15 6.27 -8.82
N ALA A 604 -25.39 5.81 -9.82
CA ALA A 604 -25.62 4.52 -10.46
C ALA A 604 -25.49 3.33 -9.48
N HIS A 605 -24.56 3.39 -8.52
CA HIS A 605 -24.36 2.33 -7.54
C HIS A 605 -25.35 2.33 -6.36
N GLN A 606 -26.17 3.36 -6.15
CA GLN A 606 -27.13 3.41 -5.04
C GLN A 606 -28.13 2.23 -5.04
N ASN A 607 -28.44 1.68 -6.21
CA ASN A 607 -29.31 0.51 -6.37
C ASN A 607 -28.58 -0.73 -6.93
N SER A 608 -27.25 -0.66 -7.08
CA SER A 608 -26.44 -1.77 -7.62
C SER A 608 -26.30 -2.90 -6.60
N LYS A 609 -26.22 -4.15 -7.06
CA LYS A 609 -25.82 -5.29 -6.21
C LYS A 609 -24.31 -5.32 -5.94
N TYR A 610 -23.53 -4.42 -6.54
CA TYR A 610 -22.08 -4.32 -6.40
C TYR A 610 -21.65 -3.07 -5.61
N ASN A 611 -20.54 -3.21 -4.88
CA ASN A 611 -19.76 -2.08 -4.39
C ASN A 611 -18.87 -1.53 -5.51
N TYR A 612 -18.25 -0.36 -5.32
CA TYR A 612 -17.28 0.20 -6.26
C TYR A 612 -16.12 0.90 -5.55
N GLN A 613 -14.98 1.02 -6.24
CA GLN A 613 -13.83 1.81 -5.81
C GLN A 613 -13.28 2.62 -6.99
N MET A 614 -13.02 3.91 -6.76
CA MET A 614 -12.47 4.82 -7.76
C MET A 614 -10.93 4.79 -7.75
N TYR A 615 -10.33 4.75 -8.94
CA TYR A 615 -8.89 4.76 -9.20
C TYR A 615 -8.52 5.82 -10.22
N ALA A 616 -7.37 6.46 -10.04
CA ALA A 616 -6.79 7.37 -11.02
C ALA A 616 -5.37 6.90 -11.37
N LEU A 617 -5.15 6.46 -12.62
CA LEU A 617 -3.85 6.09 -13.15
C LEU A 617 -3.16 7.35 -13.70
N VAL A 618 -2.10 7.79 -13.03
CA VAL A 618 -1.51 9.11 -13.24
C VAL A 618 -0.08 8.99 -13.74
N HIS A 619 0.17 9.44 -14.98
CA HIS A 619 1.54 9.57 -15.48
C HIS A 619 2.31 10.61 -14.65
N PRO A 620 3.63 10.48 -14.39
CA PRO A 620 4.37 11.48 -13.61
C PRO A 620 4.26 12.91 -14.15
N THR A 621 4.11 13.10 -15.47
CA THR A 621 3.85 14.42 -16.08
C THR A 621 2.46 15.01 -15.80
N ALA A 622 1.61 14.28 -15.07
CA ALA A 622 0.30 14.69 -14.58
C ALA A 622 0.18 14.75 -13.05
N LYS A 623 1.25 14.42 -12.30
CA LYS A 623 1.22 14.28 -10.83
C LYS A 623 0.80 15.56 -10.09
N GLU A 624 1.04 16.74 -10.65
CA GLU A 624 0.66 18.03 -10.04
C GLU A 624 -0.84 18.35 -10.16
N CYS A 625 -1.54 17.85 -11.18
CA CYS A 625 -2.98 18.07 -11.35
C CYS A 625 -3.83 16.99 -10.67
N SER A 626 -3.26 15.84 -10.33
CA SER A 626 -3.97 14.77 -9.62
C SER A 626 -4.14 14.99 -8.10
N VAL A 627 -3.57 16.07 -7.53
CA VAL A 627 -3.41 16.22 -6.06
C VAL A 627 -4.74 16.27 -5.29
N HIS A 628 -5.80 16.80 -5.90
CA HIS A 628 -7.15 16.89 -5.30
C HIS A 628 -8.06 15.68 -5.62
N LEU A 629 -7.62 14.72 -6.43
CA LEU A 629 -8.43 13.54 -6.74
C LEU A 629 -8.78 12.65 -5.51
N PRO A 630 -7.92 12.50 -4.48
CA PRO A 630 -8.30 11.78 -3.27
C PRO A 630 -9.48 12.41 -2.53
N GLU A 631 -9.63 13.74 -2.57
CA GLU A 631 -10.77 14.47 -1.98
C GLU A 631 -12.10 14.15 -2.70
N LEU A 632 -12.01 13.68 -3.95
CA LEU A 632 -13.13 13.24 -4.79
C LEU A 632 -13.34 11.70 -4.74
N GLY A 633 -12.65 11.02 -3.82
CA GLY A 633 -12.76 9.57 -3.57
C GLY A 633 -11.82 8.68 -4.38
N TYR A 634 -10.90 9.23 -5.18
CA TYR A 634 -10.02 8.44 -6.05
C TYR A 634 -8.75 7.94 -5.35
N THR A 635 -8.49 6.64 -5.49
CA THR A 635 -7.19 6.03 -5.18
C THR A 635 -6.18 6.41 -6.29
N VAL A 636 -5.29 7.36 -6.00
CA VAL A 636 -4.30 7.85 -6.98
C VAL A 636 -3.10 6.90 -7.08
N LEU A 637 -2.95 6.28 -8.25
CA LEU A 637 -1.86 5.37 -8.61
C LEU A 637 -0.96 6.03 -9.65
N VAL A 638 0.20 6.55 -9.22
CA VAL A 638 1.21 7.06 -10.16
C VAL A 638 1.87 5.90 -10.90
N ARG A 639 1.97 5.99 -12.23
CA ARG A 639 2.50 4.95 -13.14
C ARG A 639 3.21 5.56 -14.35
N ASN A 640 4.40 5.07 -14.69
CA ASN A 640 5.05 5.40 -15.97
C ASN A 640 4.31 4.74 -17.15
N THR A 641 4.63 5.12 -18.38
CA THR A 641 4.40 4.25 -19.57
C THR A 641 4.93 2.84 -19.27
N PRO A 642 4.20 1.75 -19.59
CA PRO A 642 4.58 0.39 -19.18
C PRO A 642 5.74 -0.26 -19.99
N PHE A 643 6.45 0.52 -20.80
CA PHE A 643 7.61 0.12 -21.60
C PHE A 643 8.53 1.33 -21.78
N ASP A 644 9.83 1.09 -22.06
CA ASP A 644 10.67 2.14 -22.64
C ASP A 644 10.44 2.17 -24.16
N LYS A 645 10.27 3.38 -24.69
CA LYS A 645 10.06 3.62 -26.13
C LYS A 645 11.19 3.06 -26.99
N SER A 646 12.43 3.04 -26.48
CA SER A 646 13.60 2.57 -27.22
C SER A 646 13.62 1.06 -27.46
N ASP A 647 12.96 0.28 -26.59
CA ASP A 647 12.85 -1.18 -26.71
C ASP A 647 11.86 -1.64 -27.80
N ILE A 648 10.96 -0.76 -28.27
CA ILE A 648 10.03 -1.03 -29.37
C ILE A 648 10.83 -1.40 -30.62
N ARG A 649 10.73 -2.65 -31.06
CA ARG A 649 11.50 -3.20 -32.19
C ARG A 649 11.08 -2.57 -33.52
N GLY A 650 9.76 -2.48 -33.77
CA GLY A 650 9.17 -1.85 -34.93
C GLY A 650 9.55 -0.36 -35.08
N GLN A 651 10.47 -0.07 -36.01
CA GLN A 651 11.04 1.28 -36.20
C GLN A 651 9.97 2.37 -36.37
N TYR A 652 8.96 2.13 -37.20
CA TYR A 652 7.93 3.13 -37.48
C TYR A 652 7.16 3.53 -36.21
N LEU A 653 6.71 2.55 -35.42
CA LEU A 653 6.02 2.82 -34.16
C LEU A 653 6.94 3.59 -33.20
N ARG A 654 8.17 3.12 -32.99
CA ARG A 654 9.18 3.76 -32.13
C ARG A 654 9.40 5.24 -32.49
N GLU A 655 9.39 5.60 -33.77
CA GLU A 655 9.63 6.97 -34.21
C GLU A 655 8.38 7.88 -34.19
N HIS A 656 7.17 7.31 -34.14
CA HIS A 656 5.91 8.03 -34.35
C HIS A 656 4.90 7.95 -33.19
N ILE A 657 5.05 7.03 -32.23
CA ILE A 657 4.11 6.81 -31.11
C ILE A 657 3.73 8.09 -30.33
N ASP A 658 4.69 8.99 -30.07
CA ASP A 658 4.44 10.28 -29.42
C ASP A 658 3.50 11.24 -30.18
N LYS A 659 3.41 11.07 -31.50
CA LYS A 659 2.66 11.95 -32.41
C LYS A 659 1.30 11.36 -32.79
N ALA A 660 0.99 10.14 -32.32
CA ALA A 660 -0.18 9.37 -32.76
C ALA A 660 -1.54 9.95 -32.33
N SER A 661 -1.57 10.74 -31.26
CA SER A 661 -2.75 11.50 -30.81
C SER A 661 -2.35 12.63 -29.85
N CYS A 662 -3.31 13.15 -29.07
CA CYS A 662 -3.10 14.07 -27.95
C CYS A 662 -2.16 13.54 -26.83
N CYS A 663 -2.08 12.22 -26.61
CA CYS A 663 -1.39 11.64 -25.44
C CYS A 663 -0.03 10.99 -25.71
N GLY A 664 0.32 10.70 -26.96
CA GLY A 664 1.54 9.96 -27.31
C GLY A 664 1.59 8.55 -26.69
N GLU A 665 2.79 8.08 -26.33
CA GLU A 665 3.00 6.79 -25.63
C GLU A 665 2.28 6.69 -24.28
N LYS A 666 1.92 7.82 -23.65
CA LYS A 666 1.36 7.85 -22.30
C LYS A 666 -0.08 7.36 -22.23
N GLU A 667 -0.77 7.25 -23.36
CA GLU A 667 -2.11 6.66 -23.43
C GLU A 667 -2.12 5.21 -22.94
N PHE A 668 -1.00 4.48 -23.11
CA PHE A 668 -0.86 3.09 -22.68
C PHE A 668 -0.92 2.89 -21.17
N ILE A 669 -0.90 3.95 -20.33
CA ILE A 669 -1.19 3.78 -18.90
C ILE A 669 -2.61 3.24 -18.64
N LYS A 670 -3.56 3.36 -19.59
CA LYS A 670 -4.88 2.71 -19.51
C LYS A 670 -4.80 1.20 -19.31
N LEU A 671 -3.72 0.55 -19.77
CA LEU A 671 -3.53 -0.90 -19.62
C LEU A 671 -3.34 -1.34 -18.15
N TYR A 672 -2.89 -0.48 -17.23
CA TYR A 672 -2.79 -0.86 -15.80
C TYR A 672 -4.15 -1.16 -15.15
N ALA A 673 -5.28 -0.95 -15.83
CA ALA A 673 -6.56 -1.50 -15.41
C ALA A 673 -6.55 -3.04 -15.33
N TYR A 674 -5.76 -3.71 -16.19
CA TYR A 674 -5.56 -5.17 -16.12
C TYR A 674 -4.77 -5.61 -14.87
N THR A 675 -3.94 -4.74 -14.28
CA THR A 675 -3.19 -5.05 -13.04
C THR A 675 -4.03 -4.86 -11.76
N LEU A 676 -5.32 -4.53 -11.87
CA LEU A 676 -6.22 -4.34 -10.72
C LEU A 676 -6.83 -5.68 -10.25
N ILE A 677 -6.01 -6.74 -10.16
CA ILE A 677 -6.43 -8.15 -9.92
C ILE A 677 -7.19 -8.41 -8.61
N ASN A 678 -7.16 -7.47 -7.66
CA ASN A 678 -8.01 -7.51 -6.46
C ASN A 678 -9.50 -7.23 -6.75
N HIS A 679 -9.86 -6.86 -7.98
CA HIS A 679 -11.22 -6.61 -8.43
C HIS A 679 -11.62 -7.60 -9.52
N PRO A 680 -12.86 -8.13 -9.51
CA PRO A 680 -13.32 -9.04 -10.57
C PRO A 680 -13.54 -8.32 -11.92
N VAL A 681 -13.68 -6.99 -11.89
CA VAL A 681 -13.93 -6.13 -13.05
C VAL A 681 -13.24 -4.78 -12.85
N ALA A 682 -12.62 -4.23 -13.90
CA ALA A 682 -12.17 -2.85 -13.97
C ALA A 682 -12.82 -2.11 -15.16
N VAL A 683 -13.39 -0.93 -14.91
CA VAL A 683 -14.02 -0.07 -15.93
C VAL A 683 -13.14 1.15 -16.17
N VAL A 684 -12.56 1.29 -17.36
CA VAL A 684 -11.77 2.44 -17.78
C VAL A 684 -12.67 3.46 -18.46
N LEU A 685 -12.66 4.70 -17.95
CA LEU A 685 -13.45 5.83 -18.45
C LEU A 685 -12.57 7.08 -18.62
N ASP A 686 -12.82 7.85 -19.68
CA ASP A 686 -12.25 9.20 -19.81
C ASP A 686 -12.96 10.19 -18.87
N LEU A 687 -12.28 11.27 -18.47
CA LEU A 687 -12.80 12.25 -17.49
C LEU A 687 -13.97 13.10 -18.01
N ASP A 688 -14.23 13.07 -19.31
CA ASP A 688 -15.42 13.60 -19.98
C ASP A 688 -16.42 12.51 -20.38
N SER A 689 -16.51 11.46 -19.55
CA SER A 689 -17.62 10.49 -19.54
C SER A 689 -18.63 10.79 -18.42
N LEU A 690 -19.79 10.12 -18.47
CA LEU A 690 -20.86 10.21 -17.46
C LEU A 690 -21.62 8.89 -17.37
N VAL A 691 -21.84 8.35 -16.16
CA VAL A 691 -22.63 7.13 -15.95
C VAL A 691 -24.05 7.50 -15.55
N LEU A 692 -25.03 7.07 -16.33
CA LEU A 692 -26.45 7.44 -16.19
C LEU A 692 -27.30 6.31 -15.60
N GLN A 693 -26.86 5.05 -15.71
CA GLN A 693 -27.58 3.88 -15.21
C GLN A 693 -26.61 2.85 -14.59
N PRO A 694 -27.07 1.94 -13.72
CA PRO A 694 -26.26 0.84 -13.22
C PRO A 694 -25.71 -0.01 -14.37
N LEU A 695 -24.42 -0.36 -14.32
CA LEU A 695 -23.78 -1.24 -15.30
C LEU A 695 -23.89 -2.72 -14.91
N ASP A 696 -24.68 -3.06 -13.88
CA ASP A 696 -24.83 -4.39 -13.27
C ASP A 696 -24.95 -5.53 -14.29
N VAL A 697 -25.70 -5.40 -15.39
CA VAL A 697 -25.82 -6.47 -16.41
C VAL A 697 -24.50 -6.82 -17.11
N LEU A 698 -23.57 -5.86 -17.20
CA LEU A 698 -22.22 -6.09 -17.74
C LEU A 698 -21.34 -6.76 -16.67
N PHE A 699 -21.51 -6.38 -15.41
CA PHE A 699 -20.84 -7.02 -14.27
C PHE A 699 -21.31 -8.46 -14.07
N ASP A 700 -22.61 -8.72 -14.21
CA ASP A 700 -23.21 -10.06 -14.27
C ASP A 700 -22.46 -10.91 -15.31
N ALA A 701 -22.43 -10.45 -16.56
CA ALA A 701 -21.93 -11.24 -17.68
C ALA A 701 -20.43 -11.52 -17.63
N ILE A 702 -19.62 -10.58 -17.14
CA ILE A 702 -18.17 -10.80 -17.02
C ILE A 702 -17.81 -11.63 -15.79
N ILE A 703 -18.61 -11.58 -14.71
CA ILE A 703 -18.38 -12.35 -13.48
C ILE A 703 -18.90 -13.79 -13.60
N GLU A 704 -20.09 -14.00 -14.17
CA GLU A 704 -20.70 -15.33 -14.33
C GLU A 704 -19.87 -16.25 -15.26
N GLY A 705 -19.21 -15.70 -16.29
CA GLY A 705 -18.28 -16.45 -17.15
C GLY A 705 -18.94 -17.66 -17.81
N GLU A 706 -18.41 -18.87 -17.60
CA GLU A 706 -18.97 -20.09 -18.21
C GLU A 706 -20.40 -20.41 -17.72
N ASP A 707 -20.79 -19.91 -16.54
CA ASP A 707 -22.12 -20.08 -15.94
C ASP A 707 -23.12 -18.99 -16.37
N LEU A 708 -22.75 -18.13 -17.33
CA LEU A 708 -23.54 -16.98 -17.80
C LEU A 708 -24.96 -17.37 -18.24
N GLN A 709 -25.95 -16.84 -17.51
CA GLN A 709 -27.35 -17.15 -17.75
C GLN A 709 -27.89 -16.48 -19.03
N GLN A 710 -28.74 -17.20 -19.78
CA GLN A 710 -29.40 -16.66 -20.98
C GLN A 710 -30.20 -15.39 -20.66
N SER A 711 -30.84 -15.32 -19.49
CA SER A 711 -31.55 -14.12 -19.00
C SER A 711 -30.65 -12.93 -18.69
N THR A 712 -29.33 -13.11 -18.58
CA THR A 712 -28.33 -12.02 -18.56
C THR A 712 -27.92 -11.68 -19.99
N ILE A 713 -27.66 -12.67 -20.85
CA ILE A 713 -27.35 -12.47 -22.28
C ILE A 713 -28.44 -11.65 -22.99
N ASP A 714 -29.71 -11.98 -22.77
CA ASP A 714 -30.88 -11.31 -23.37
C ASP A 714 -31.02 -9.84 -22.91
N ARG A 715 -30.37 -9.45 -21.82
CA ARG A 715 -30.33 -8.08 -21.29
C ARG A 715 -29.09 -7.29 -21.75
N LEU A 716 -28.09 -7.93 -22.36
CA LEU A 716 -26.85 -7.26 -22.76
C LEU A 716 -27.11 -6.27 -23.93
N PRO A 717 -26.60 -5.03 -23.85
CA PRO A 717 -26.67 -4.06 -24.94
C PRO A 717 -25.59 -4.37 -26.00
N ILE A 718 -25.74 -5.47 -26.75
CA ILE A 718 -24.81 -5.93 -27.79
C ILE A 718 -24.95 -5.07 -29.06
N HIS A 719 -23.87 -4.81 -29.80
CA HIS A 719 -23.93 -3.98 -31.04
C HIS A 719 -24.63 -4.66 -32.24
N GLN A 720 -24.58 -5.99 -32.34
CA GLN A 720 -25.23 -6.75 -33.42
C GLN A 720 -26.06 -7.90 -32.84
N ASN A 721 -27.37 -7.91 -33.13
CA ASN A 721 -28.27 -9.00 -32.75
C ASN A 721 -27.80 -10.33 -33.37
N GLY A 722 -27.75 -11.39 -32.56
CA GLY A 722 -27.24 -12.70 -32.98
C GLY A 722 -25.71 -12.85 -32.90
N THR A 723 -24.97 -11.85 -32.38
CA THR A 723 -23.55 -12.05 -32.00
C THR A 723 -23.49 -13.18 -30.98
N LYS A 724 -22.69 -14.21 -31.26
CA LYS A 724 -22.44 -15.30 -30.31
C LYS A 724 -21.59 -14.76 -29.17
N ILE A 725 -22.20 -14.56 -28.00
CA ILE A 725 -21.47 -14.27 -26.77
C ILE A 725 -20.54 -15.45 -26.43
N PRO A 726 -19.25 -15.21 -26.14
CA PRO A 726 -18.34 -16.25 -25.75
C PRO A 726 -18.61 -16.72 -24.32
N LYS A 727 -18.11 -17.91 -24.00
CA LYS A 727 -18.19 -18.48 -22.65
C LYS A 727 -17.36 -17.72 -21.61
N LYS A 728 -16.27 -17.10 -22.04
CA LYS A 728 -15.36 -16.31 -21.21
C LYS A 728 -15.32 -14.93 -21.84
N ILE A 729 -15.75 -13.92 -21.11
CA ILE A 729 -15.65 -12.51 -21.52
C ILE A 729 -14.54 -11.90 -20.67
N ASP A 730 -13.53 -11.31 -21.28
CA ASP A 730 -12.45 -10.60 -20.59
C ASP A 730 -12.40 -9.12 -20.96
N ALA A 731 -13.06 -8.72 -22.05
CA ALA A 731 -13.39 -7.32 -22.28
C ALA A 731 -14.78 -7.09 -22.89
N PHE A 732 -15.43 -6.05 -22.37
CA PHE A 732 -16.50 -5.33 -23.03
C PHE A 732 -15.96 -3.99 -23.55
N TYR A 733 -16.18 -3.71 -24.84
CA TYR A 733 -15.73 -2.47 -25.48
C TYR A 733 -16.78 -1.93 -26.44
N THR A 734 -16.56 -0.71 -26.92
CA THR A 734 -17.36 -0.08 -28.00
C THR A 734 -16.42 0.37 -29.11
N LYS A 735 -16.84 0.32 -30.37
CA LYS A 735 -16.02 0.82 -31.49
C LYS A 735 -16.37 2.25 -31.87
N ASP A 736 -15.35 3.04 -32.24
CA ASP A 736 -15.53 4.38 -32.82
C ASP A 736 -15.61 4.31 -34.35
N TYR A 737 -16.84 4.27 -34.85
CA TYR A 737 -17.10 4.21 -36.29
C TYR A 737 -16.84 5.54 -37.02
N ASN A 738 -16.68 6.66 -36.31
CA ASN A 738 -16.36 7.96 -36.94
C ASN A 738 -14.96 7.97 -37.55
N MET A 739 -14.06 7.10 -37.05
CA MET A 739 -12.70 6.93 -37.58
C MET A 739 -12.66 6.23 -38.95
N ILE A 740 -13.75 5.59 -39.39
CA ILE A 740 -13.86 5.09 -40.77
C ILE A 740 -14.18 6.27 -41.68
N SER A 741 -13.21 6.66 -42.50
CA SER A 741 -13.29 7.86 -43.34
C SER A 741 -13.93 7.63 -44.72
N ASN A 742 -13.85 6.41 -45.27
CA ASN A 742 -14.28 6.11 -46.64
C ASN A 742 -15.29 4.94 -46.68
N PRO A 743 -16.39 5.05 -47.45
CA PRO A 743 -17.26 3.90 -47.71
C PRO A 743 -16.49 2.76 -48.41
N GLY A 744 -16.58 1.55 -47.85
CA GLY A 744 -15.97 0.36 -48.44
C GLY A 744 -14.45 0.26 -48.32
N SER A 745 -13.79 1.07 -47.47
CA SER A 745 -12.41 0.79 -47.08
C SER A 745 -12.33 -0.48 -46.21
N HIS A 746 -11.14 -1.09 -46.13
CA HIS A 746 -10.89 -2.24 -45.25
C HIS A 746 -10.59 -1.83 -43.80
N ASP A 747 -10.84 -0.58 -43.44
CA ASP A 747 -10.48 0.01 -42.15
C ASP A 747 -11.38 -0.53 -41.04
N VAL A 748 -10.80 -1.31 -40.11
CA VAL A 748 -11.53 -1.76 -38.92
C VAL A 748 -11.64 -0.59 -37.94
N ALA A 749 -12.85 -0.19 -37.57
CA ALA A 749 -13.09 0.81 -36.53
C ALA A 749 -12.38 0.44 -35.21
N GLY A 750 -11.68 1.42 -34.63
CA GLY A 750 -10.95 1.26 -33.38
C GLY A 750 -11.84 1.04 -32.17
N VAL A 751 -11.27 0.50 -31.09
CA VAL A 751 -11.89 0.56 -29.77
C VAL A 751 -11.91 2.02 -29.30
N GLN A 752 -13.07 2.51 -28.89
CA GLN A 752 -13.23 3.87 -28.38
C GLN A 752 -12.50 3.96 -27.02
N GLY A 753 -11.40 4.70 -26.97
CA GLY A 753 -10.46 4.68 -25.83
C GLY A 753 -10.98 5.21 -24.48
N GLY A 754 -12.19 5.78 -24.44
CA GLY A 754 -12.85 6.31 -23.25
C GLY A 754 -13.93 5.41 -22.64
N PHE A 755 -14.15 4.22 -23.20
CA PHE A 755 -14.85 3.12 -22.53
C PHE A 755 -14.19 1.78 -22.84
N LEU A 756 -13.64 1.14 -21.81
CA LEU A 756 -13.17 -0.24 -21.86
C LEU A 756 -13.42 -0.89 -20.49
N MET A 757 -14.23 -1.94 -20.43
CA MET A 757 -14.46 -2.72 -19.21
C MET A 757 -13.75 -4.07 -19.37
N VAL A 758 -12.92 -4.46 -18.40
CA VAL A 758 -12.07 -5.65 -18.47
C VAL A 758 -12.22 -6.54 -17.24
N ARG A 759 -11.92 -7.83 -17.41
CA ARG A 759 -11.48 -8.71 -16.31
C ARG A 759 -9.99 -8.44 -16.08
N PRO A 760 -9.57 -8.00 -14.88
CA PRO A 760 -8.15 -7.84 -14.58
C PRO A 760 -7.38 -9.16 -14.71
N SER A 761 -6.20 -9.10 -15.33
CA SER A 761 -5.31 -10.23 -15.61
C SER A 761 -3.92 -9.72 -15.97
N GLU A 762 -2.91 -10.03 -15.15
CA GLU A 762 -1.52 -9.63 -15.41
C GLU A 762 -0.95 -10.30 -16.68
N ALA A 763 -1.36 -11.54 -16.99
CA ALA A 763 -0.97 -12.21 -18.23
C ALA A 763 -1.47 -11.48 -19.50
N ILE A 764 -2.68 -10.92 -19.46
CA ILE A 764 -3.20 -10.10 -20.57
C ILE A 764 -2.45 -8.76 -20.64
N PHE A 765 -2.15 -8.14 -19.49
CA PHE A 765 -1.32 -6.93 -19.44
C PHE A 765 0.04 -7.16 -20.10
N ASP A 766 0.76 -8.21 -19.73
CA ASP A 766 2.07 -8.55 -20.28
C ASP A 766 2.02 -8.82 -21.78
N GLU A 767 1.00 -9.55 -22.29
CA GLU A 767 0.82 -9.75 -23.73
C GLU A 767 0.60 -8.42 -24.48
N TYR A 768 -0.18 -7.49 -23.92
CA TYR A 768 -0.30 -6.14 -24.49
C TYR A 768 1.05 -5.40 -24.54
N ILE A 769 1.95 -5.60 -23.57
CA ILE A 769 3.28 -4.98 -23.58
C ILE A 769 4.16 -5.63 -24.64
N ASP A 770 4.18 -6.96 -24.73
CA ASP A 770 4.95 -7.70 -25.74
C ASP A 770 4.54 -7.35 -27.17
N LEU A 771 3.23 -7.18 -27.45
CA LEU A 771 2.73 -6.74 -28.75
C LEU A 771 3.19 -5.31 -29.11
N VAL A 772 3.29 -4.41 -28.12
CA VAL A 772 3.82 -3.05 -28.32
C VAL A 772 5.34 -3.05 -28.52
N LEU A 773 6.07 -3.91 -27.80
CA LEU A 773 7.50 -4.10 -27.94
C LEU A 773 7.89 -4.80 -29.25
N GLU A 774 7.07 -5.71 -29.78
CA GLU A 774 7.19 -6.19 -31.16
C GLU A 774 7.07 -5.01 -32.14
N GLY A 775 6.13 -4.10 -31.87
CA GLY A 775 5.92 -2.89 -32.66
C GLY A 775 5.36 -3.18 -34.04
N ASN A 776 4.50 -4.20 -34.15
CA ASN A 776 3.86 -4.68 -35.38
C ASN A 776 2.77 -3.72 -35.92
N TYR A 777 3.02 -2.41 -35.84
CA TYR A 777 2.22 -1.33 -36.42
C TYR A 777 2.86 -0.90 -37.73
N ILE A 778 2.18 -1.17 -38.84
CA ILE A 778 2.69 -0.93 -40.19
C ILE A 778 2.18 0.41 -40.72
N GLU A 779 3.06 1.24 -41.27
CA GLU A 779 2.65 2.47 -41.96
C GLU A 779 1.62 2.19 -43.07
N GLY A 780 0.59 3.03 -43.16
CA GLY A 780 -0.52 2.85 -44.10
C GLY A 780 -1.53 1.74 -43.75
N ARG A 781 -1.29 0.94 -42.68
CA ARG A 781 -2.10 -0.27 -42.41
C ARG A 781 -2.38 -0.58 -40.93
N GLY A 782 -1.62 -0.01 -40.00
CA GLY A 782 -1.78 -0.22 -38.55
C GLY A 782 -1.27 -1.57 -38.03
N TRP A 783 -1.71 -1.92 -36.81
CA TRP A 783 -1.42 -3.17 -36.10
C TRP A 783 -1.80 -4.40 -36.92
N GLY A 784 -0.88 -5.37 -37.00
CA GLY A 784 -1.02 -6.58 -37.82
C GLY A 784 -1.22 -6.31 -39.31
N GLY A 785 -1.00 -5.07 -39.76
CA GLY A 785 -1.33 -4.62 -41.10
C GLY A 785 -2.83 -4.52 -41.41
N LYS A 786 -3.70 -4.36 -40.40
CA LYS A 786 -5.16 -4.27 -40.57
C LYS A 786 -5.91 -3.33 -39.60
N TYR A 787 -5.42 -3.09 -38.38
CA TYR A 787 -6.18 -2.40 -37.33
C TYR A 787 -5.47 -1.11 -36.89
N GLY A 788 -6.16 0.03 -36.84
CA GLY A 788 -5.56 1.24 -36.23
C GLY A 788 -4.89 2.24 -37.18
N TYR A 789 -5.14 2.23 -38.50
CA TYR A 789 -4.63 3.30 -39.37
C TYR A 789 -5.53 4.57 -39.34
N PHE A 790 -5.72 5.13 -38.14
CA PHE A 790 -6.52 6.33 -37.86
C PHE A 790 -5.94 7.08 -36.65
N PHE A 791 -6.51 8.25 -36.30
CA PHE A 791 -6.06 9.07 -35.17
C PHE A 791 -6.17 8.32 -33.83
N GLY A 792 -5.05 8.18 -33.09
CA GLY A 792 -5.00 7.34 -31.88
C GLY A 792 -4.88 5.83 -32.13
N GLY A 793 -4.88 5.37 -33.38
CA GLY A 793 -4.81 3.95 -33.70
C GLY A 793 -3.45 3.29 -33.43
N ALA A 794 -2.35 4.04 -33.35
CA ALA A 794 -1.06 3.54 -32.83
C ALA A 794 -0.99 3.45 -31.29
N GLN A 795 -2.13 3.57 -30.60
CA GLN A 795 -2.28 3.50 -29.15
C GLN A 795 -3.35 2.46 -28.77
N VAL A 796 -3.78 2.50 -27.49
CA VAL A 796 -4.87 1.72 -26.87
C VAL A 796 -6.06 1.47 -27.82
N GLN A 797 -6.51 2.49 -28.57
CA GLN A 797 -7.66 2.37 -29.47
C GLN A 797 -7.46 1.34 -30.60
N GLY A 798 -6.27 1.26 -31.19
CA GLY A 798 -5.97 0.31 -32.25
C GLY A 798 -5.40 -1.01 -31.74
N ILE A 799 -4.61 -1.01 -30.65
CA ILE A 799 -4.06 -2.25 -30.10
C ILE A 799 -5.17 -3.10 -29.46
N CYS A 800 -6.15 -2.51 -28.75
CA CYS A 800 -7.29 -3.26 -28.22
C CYS A 800 -8.23 -3.76 -29.34
N ALA A 801 -8.29 -3.06 -30.48
CA ALA A 801 -8.99 -3.55 -31.67
C ALA A 801 -8.25 -4.71 -32.35
N TYR A 802 -6.91 -4.68 -32.38
CA TYR A 802 -6.08 -5.78 -32.89
C TYR A 802 -6.18 -7.02 -31.99
N TYR A 803 -6.13 -6.84 -30.67
CA TYR A 803 -6.31 -7.90 -29.69
C TYR A 803 -7.71 -8.52 -29.79
N TYR A 804 -8.77 -7.79 -29.40
CA TYR A 804 -10.13 -8.35 -29.26
C TYR A 804 -10.94 -8.46 -30.56
N SER A 805 -10.43 -8.02 -31.71
CA SER A 805 -11.07 -8.28 -33.01
C SER A 805 -10.11 -8.88 -34.04
N GLY A 806 -8.94 -9.38 -33.61
CA GLY A 806 -7.92 -9.98 -34.48
C GLY A 806 -7.20 -11.18 -33.89
N LEU A 807 -6.61 -11.05 -32.69
CA LEU A 807 -5.88 -12.14 -32.02
C LEU A 807 -6.81 -13.04 -31.20
N HIS A 808 -7.62 -12.44 -30.33
CA HIS A 808 -8.51 -13.11 -29.36
C HIS A 808 -9.98 -12.67 -29.55
N PRO A 809 -10.59 -12.89 -30.74
CA PRO A 809 -11.99 -12.52 -31.02
C PRO A 809 -13.01 -13.30 -30.17
N GLU A 810 -12.59 -14.34 -29.44
CA GLU A 810 -13.41 -15.09 -28.48
C GLU A 810 -13.37 -14.57 -27.04
N GLU A 811 -12.50 -13.60 -26.70
CA GLU A 811 -12.43 -13.03 -25.33
C GLU A 811 -13.12 -11.67 -25.21
N GLY A 812 -13.40 -11.01 -26.34
CA GLY A 812 -13.96 -9.66 -26.41
C GLY A 812 -15.40 -9.60 -26.92
N VAL A 813 -16.21 -8.68 -26.37
CA VAL A 813 -17.59 -8.42 -26.80
C VAL A 813 -17.81 -6.94 -27.11
N GLU A 814 -18.30 -6.67 -28.33
CA GLU A 814 -18.67 -5.32 -28.76
C GLU A 814 -20.08 -4.92 -28.31
N LEU A 815 -20.15 -3.93 -27.43
CA LEU A 815 -21.38 -3.33 -26.94
C LEU A 815 -21.89 -2.23 -27.87
N ASN A 816 -23.20 -1.99 -27.81
CA ASN A 816 -23.89 -0.93 -28.50
C ASN A 816 -23.41 0.45 -27.97
N ARG A 817 -22.58 1.11 -28.78
CA ARG A 817 -22.02 2.43 -28.48
C ARG A 817 -23.08 3.49 -28.18
N CYS A 818 -24.23 3.50 -28.89
CA CYS A 818 -25.28 4.48 -28.67
C CYS A 818 -25.87 4.42 -27.24
N ARG A 819 -25.76 3.27 -26.57
CA ARG A 819 -26.27 3.04 -25.21
C ARG A 819 -25.19 3.04 -24.13
N VAL A 820 -24.02 2.44 -24.37
CA VAL A 820 -23.01 2.20 -23.33
C VAL A 820 -21.86 3.22 -23.35
N ASN A 821 -21.59 3.85 -24.49
CA ASN A 821 -20.54 4.85 -24.63
C ASN A 821 -21.02 5.93 -25.61
N SER A 822 -22.17 6.53 -25.29
CA SER A 822 -22.90 7.36 -26.24
C SER A 822 -22.15 8.67 -26.52
N MET A 823 -21.54 8.75 -27.69
CA MET A 823 -20.89 9.96 -28.19
C MET A 823 -21.83 10.85 -29.00
N VAL A 824 -23.07 10.41 -29.27
CA VAL A 824 -24.05 11.11 -30.13
C VAL A 824 -23.53 11.23 -31.58
N ASP A 825 -22.87 10.17 -32.06
CA ASP A 825 -22.33 10.09 -33.41
C ASP A 825 -23.38 9.83 -34.50
N SER A 826 -23.10 10.30 -35.71
CA SER A 826 -23.83 9.93 -36.92
C SER A 826 -23.28 8.60 -37.44
N PRO A 827 -24.09 7.53 -37.54
CA PRO A 827 -23.61 6.24 -38.03
C PRO A 827 -23.35 6.26 -39.55
N TYR A 828 -23.77 7.33 -40.23
CA TYR A 828 -23.67 7.50 -41.68
C TYR A 828 -22.44 8.32 -42.11
N PHE A 829 -21.97 8.06 -43.33
CA PHE A 829 -21.05 8.95 -44.05
C PHE A 829 -21.72 10.28 -44.43
N GLU A 830 -20.93 11.33 -44.65
CA GLU A 830 -21.46 12.66 -44.98
C GLU A 830 -22.28 12.65 -46.28
N GLY A 831 -23.51 13.18 -46.23
CA GLY A 831 -24.40 13.28 -47.38
C GLY A 831 -25.06 11.97 -47.83
N GLY A 832 -24.87 10.85 -47.14
CA GLY A 832 -25.43 9.54 -47.51
C GLY A 832 -26.24 8.86 -46.41
N SER A 833 -26.94 7.77 -46.78
CA SER A 833 -27.59 6.83 -45.86
C SER A 833 -26.79 5.54 -45.64
N THR A 834 -25.55 5.49 -46.15
CA THR A 834 -24.65 4.33 -46.00
C THR A 834 -24.05 4.31 -44.61
N CYS A 835 -24.22 3.21 -43.89
CA CYS A 835 -23.69 2.99 -42.55
C CYS A 835 -22.17 2.77 -42.57
N ARG A 836 -21.46 3.37 -41.62
CA ARG A 836 -20.00 3.23 -41.43
C ARG A 836 -19.59 1.84 -40.96
N ASP A 837 -20.51 1.10 -40.34
CA ASP A 837 -20.35 -0.32 -39.99
C ASP A 837 -20.60 -1.29 -41.17
N GLY A 838 -20.96 -0.76 -42.35
CA GLY A 838 -21.22 -1.53 -43.57
C GLY A 838 -22.56 -2.28 -43.62
N ARG A 839 -23.44 -2.14 -42.63
CA ARG A 839 -24.73 -2.86 -42.57
C ARG A 839 -25.82 -2.17 -43.39
N GLU A 840 -26.82 -2.96 -43.80
CA GLU A 840 -28.09 -2.45 -44.36
C GLU A 840 -28.97 -1.90 -43.22
N GLY A 841 -28.65 -0.67 -42.79
CA GLY A 841 -29.31 -0.01 -41.67
C GLY A 841 -28.51 -0.12 -40.36
N CYS A 842 -28.53 0.95 -39.59
CA CYS A 842 -27.73 1.14 -38.37
C CYS A 842 -28.47 2.08 -37.41
N GLU A 843 -28.24 1.93 -36.10
CA GLU A 843 -28.80 2.83 -35.09
C GLU A 843 -28.14 4.22 -35.18
N ASP A 844 -28.96 5.26 -35.22
CA ASP A 844 -28.50 6.65 -35.16
C ASP A 844 -28.40 7.11 -33.70
N CYS A 845 -27.17 7.18 -33.17
CA CYS A 845 -26.92 7.57 -31.79
C CYS A 845 -27.36 9.00 -31.47
N ARG A 846 -27.83 9.78 -32.44
CA ARG A 846 -28.43 11.12 -32.26
C ARG A 846 -29.92 11.07 -31.91
N GLU A 847 -30.58 9.95 -32.20
CA GLU A 847 -32.02 9.73 -32.00
C GLU A 847 -32.32 8.83 -30.80
N THR A 848 -31.34 8.06 -30.30
CA THR A 848 -31.41 7.24 -29.09
C THR A 848 -31.96 8.04 -27.89
N ASP A 849 -33.01 7.53 -27.22
CA ASP A 849 -33.56 8.26 -26.08
C ASP A 849 -32.65 8.17 -24.84
N LEU A 850 -32.59 9.27 -24.09
CA LEU A 850 -31.81 9.45 -22.88
C LEU A 850 -32.03 8.34 -21.85
N SER A 851 -33.27 7.85 -21.69
CA SER A 851 -33.61 6.78 -20.75
C SER A 851 -33.10 5.38 -21.16
N SER A 852 -32.55 5.24 -22.36
CA SER A 852 -31.93 4.00 -22.85
C SER A 852 -30.39 4.01 -22.78
N ILE A 853 -29.79 5.19 -22.49
CA ILE A 853 -28.34 5.40 -22.39
C ILE A 853 -27.88 5.10 -20.97
N MET A 854 -26.95 4.15 -20.84
CA MET A 854 -26.33 3.72 -19.59
C MET A 854 -25.09 4.56 -19.26
N SER A 855 -24.31 4.95 -20.26
CA SER A 855 -23.21 5.90 -20.12
C SER A 855 -22.92 6.64 -21.43
N SER A 856 -22.36 7.85 -21.33
CA SER A 856 -22.08 8.77 -22.43
C SER A 856 -20.67 9.37 -22.33
N HIS A 857 -20.13 9.83 -23.46
CA HIS A 857 -18.78 10.40 -23.56
C HIS A 857 -18.81 11.64 -24.46
N PHE A 858 -18.44 12.80 -23.91
CA PHE A 858 -18.58 14.12 -24.55
C PHE A 858 -17.55 14.45 -25.65
N THR A 859 -16.96 13.45 -26.30
CA THR A 859 -15.99 13.65 -27.40
C THR A 859 -16.59 14.46 -28.56
N ILE A 860 -17.79 14.10 -29.07
CA ILE A 860 -18.42 14.84 -30.19
C ILE A 860 -19.31 15.99 -29.69
N CYS A 861 -20.11 15.77 -28.64
CA CYS A 861 -20.92 16.84 -28.05
C CYS A 861 -20.08 18.01 -27.50
N GLY A 862 -18.80 17.77 -27.20
CA GLY A 862 -17.89 18.75 -26.61
C GLY A 862 -17.98 18.75 -25.09
N LYS A 863 -16.82 18.87 -24.44
CA LYS A 863 -16.68 18.81 -22.97
C LYS A 863 -17.59 19.85 -22.28
N PRO A 864 -18.50 19.46 -21.37
CA PRO A 864 -19.59 20.35 -20.89
C PRO A 864 -19.08 21.65 -20.26
N TRP A 865 -17.96 21.57 -19.54
CA TRP A 865 -17.30 22.70 -18.86
C TRP A 865 -16.70 23.76 -19.78
N LEU A 866 -16.75 23.57 -21.11
CA LEU A 866 -16.36 24.61 -22.06
C LEU A 866 -17.52 25.55 -22.41
N CYS A 867 -18.75 25.26 -21.97
CA CYS A 867 -19.97 26.01 -22.34
C CYS A 867 -20.13 26.19 -23.87
N ASN A 868 -19.55 25.30 -24.68
CA ASN A 868 -19.65 25.34 -26.13
C ASN A 868 -21.00 24.74 -26.53
N GLY A 869 -21.98 25.60 -26.81
CA GLY A 869 -23.35 25.22 -27.17
C GLY A 869 -23.42 24.45 -28.49
N ASN A 870 -23.20 23.13 -28.41
CA ASN A 870 -23.19 22.24 -29.57
C ASN A 870 -24.61 21.82 -29.97
N THR A 871 -24.78 21.41 -31.23
CA THR A 871 -26.03 21.72 -31.96
C THR A 871 -27.15 20.68 -31.81
N GLY A 872 -26.85 19.44 -31.46
CA GLY A 872 -27.82 18.33 -31.41
C GLY A 872 -28.79 18.37 -30.20
N PRO A 873 -30.07 17.97 -30.36
CA PRO A 873 -31.01 17.87 -29.24
C PRO A 873 -30.55 16.93 -28.12
N LEU A 874 -29.96 15.77 -28.46
CA LEU A 874 -29.47 14.82 -27.47
C LEU A 874 -28.21 15.33 -26.75
N CYS A 875 -27.29 16.04 -27.43
CA CYS A 875 -26.16 16.69 -26.75
C CYS A 875 -26.63 17.69 -25.70
N ARG A 876 -27.68 18.49 -25.96
CA ARG A 876 -28.26 19.38 -24.94
C ARG A 876 -28.88 18.61 -23.76
N LYS A 877 -29.57 17.49 -24.01
CA LYS A 877 -30.05 16.60 -22.93
C LYS A 877 -28.88 16.07 -22.06
N LEU A 878 -27.80 15.61 -22.68
CA LEU A 878 -26.64 15.04 -21.97
C LEU A 878 -25.81 16.11 -21.23
N HIS A 879 -25.65 17.31 -21.81
CA HIS A 879 -25.11 18.47 -21.09
C HIS A 879 -25.99 18.81 -19.88
N GLY A 880 -27.32 18.83 -20.07
CA GLY A 880 -28.30 18.99 -18.99
C GLY A 880 -28.08 17.99 -17.85
N GLU A 881 -27.97 16.70 -18.15
CA GLU A 881 -27.70 15.66 -17.14
C GLU A 881 -26.34 15.84 -16.45
N TRP A 882 -25.28 16.20 -17.18
CA TRP A 882 -23.97 16.49 -16.57
C TRP A 882 -24.06 17.65 -15.57
N PHE A 883 -24.75 18.74 -15.93
CA PHE A 883 -24.93 19.89 -15.05
C PHE A 883 -25.95 19.65 -13.92
N ARG A 884 -26.94 18.76 -14.12
CA ARG A 884 -27.84 18.27 -13.05
C ARG A 884 -27.06 17.47 -12.01
N ILE A 885 -26.24 16.51 -12.44
CA ILE A 885 -25.40 15.67 -11.59
C ILE A 885 -24.31 16.50 -10.90
N ARG A 886 -23.72 17.49 -11.58
CA ARG A 886 -22.85 18.50 -10.94
C ARG A 886 -23.56 19.21 -9.79
N ARG A 887 -24.80 19.67 -10.01
CA ARG A 887 -25.59 20.38 -9.00
C ARG A 887 -26.01 19.50 -7.83
N GLU A 888 -26.17 18.20 -8.04
CA GLU A 888 -26.40 17.22 -6.98
C GLU A 888 -25.10 16.94 -6.20
N PHE A 889 -23.96 16.82 -6.87
CA PHE A 889 -22.64 16.75 -6.22
C PHE A 889 -22.40 17.96 -5.31
N GLU A 890 -22.56 19.18 -5.82
CA GLU A 890 -22.38 20.43 -5.04
C GLU A 890 -23.32 20.51 -3.82
N LYS A 891 -24.56 20.03 -3.93
CA LYS A 891 -25.49 19.93 -2.79
C LYS A 891 -25.12 18.82 -1.79
N SER A 892 -24.46 17.77 -2.25
CA SER A 892 -24.11 16.60 -1.42
C SER A 892 -22.87 16.81 -0.55
N ARG A 893 -22.06 17.84 -0.84
CA ARG A 893 -20.85 18.15 -0.05
C ARG A 893 -21.23 18.59 1.37
N THR A 894 -20.82 17.78 2.36
CA THR A 894 -21.04 18.03 3.79
C THR A 894 -19.86 18.73 4.47
N ASP A 895 -19.01 19.42 3.72
CA ASP A 895 -17.77 20.09 4.19
C ASP A 895 -18.01 21.33 5.06
N GLY A 896 -19.27 21.66 5.33
CA GLY A 896 -19.67 22.77 6.20
C GLY A 896 -19.69 24.14 5.52
N LEU A 897 -19.25 24.26 4.27
CA LEU A 897 -19.39 25.50 3.51
C LEU A 897 -20.87 25.77 3.18
N GLY A 898 -21.63 24.72 2.82
CA GLY A 898 -23.09 24.76 2.60
C GLY A 898 -23.58 25.69 1.47
N TYR A 899 -22.66 26.42 0.84
CA TYR A 899 -22.93 27.45 -0.15
C TYR A 899 -22.80 26.86 -1.55
N VAL A 900 -23.92 26.32 -2.05
CA VAL A 900 -24.08 26.15 -3.51
C VAL A 900 -23.96 27.55 -4.12
N PRO A 901 -23.02 27.80 -5.06
CA PRO A 901 -22.82 29.14 -5.62
C PRO A 901 -24.10 29.70 -6.23
N GLU A 902 -24.33 31.00 -6.09
CA GLU A 902 -25.48 31.64 -6.72
C GLU A 902 -25.32 31.59 -8.25
N LEU A 903 -26.31 30.99 -8.93
CA LEU A 903 -26.22 30.58 -10.33
C LEU A 903 -26.55 31.76 -11.26
N GLU A 904 -25.56 32.62 -11.46
CA GLU A 904 -25.64 33.86 -12.25
C GLU A 904 -25.64 33.64 -13.79
N GLY A 905 -25.41 32.42 -14.28
CA GLY A 905 -25.29 32.13 -15.71
C GLY A 905 -26.61 32.21 -16.49
N SER A 906 -26.63 33.01 -17.56
CA SER A 906 -27.80 33.23 -18.41
C SER A 906 -27.72 32.53 -19.78
N PHE A 907 -26.62 31.82 -20.08
CA PHE A 907 -26.45 31.13 -21.36
C PHE A 907 -27.14 29.76 -21.31
N GLN A 908 -28.14 29.54 -22.18
CA GLN A 908 -28.91 28.29 -22.31
C GLN A 908 -29.25 27.65 -20.95
N PRO A 909 -29.98 28.34 -20.06
CA PRO A 909 -30.16 27.93 -18.66
C PRO A 909 -30.86 26.57 -18.51
N GLU A 910 -31.66 26.16 -19.49
CA GLU A 910 -32.27 24.82 -19.58
C GLU A 910 -31.28 23.70 -19.94
N THR A 911 -30.14 24.04 -20.54
CA THR A 911 -29.06 23.13 -20.94
C THR A 911 -27.91 23.12 -19.93
N PHE A 912 -27.56 24.29 -19.38
CA PHE A 912 -26.38 24.48 -18.52
C PHE A 912 -26.71 24.82 -17.06
N TYR A 913 -27.99 24.76 -16.65
CA TYR A 913 -28.46 24.97 -15.27
C TYR A 913 -27.95 26.25 -14.56
N GLY A 914 -27.57 27.28 -15.33
CA GLY A 914 -27.04 28.54 -14.79
C GLY A 914 -25.55 28.56 -14.46
N TYR A 915 -24.78 27.55 -14.86
CA TYR A 915 -23.31 27.49 -14.68
C TYR A 915 -22.49 28.09 -15.84
N CYS A 916 -23.16 28.55 -16.90
CA CYS A 916 -22.55 29.15 -18.08
C CYS A 916 -22.98 30.62 -18.23
N LYS A 917 -22.00 31.53 -18.22
CA LYS A 917 -22.17 32.97 -18.44
C LYS A 917 -22.01 33.37 -19.91
N GLY A 918 -21.73 32.40 -20.79
CA GLY A 918 -21.58 32.55 -22.23
C GLY A 918 -20.75 31.40 -22.82
N GLY A 919 -20.62 31.35 -24.15
CA GLY A 919 -19.68 30.43 -24.80
C GLY A 919 -18.25 30.64 -24.28
N GLY A 920 -17.60 29.57 -23.84
CA GLY A 920 -16.27 29.64 -23.21
C GLY A 920 -16.22 30.30 -21.83
N ARG A 921 -17.36 30.59 -21.18
CA ARG A 921 -17.43 31.24 -19.85
C ARG A 921 -18.23 30.39 -18.86
N TYR A 922 -17.49 29.67 -18.04
CA TYR A 922 -17.95 28.63 -17.11
C TYR A 922 -17.60 29.02 -15.67
N ASP A 923 -18.53 28.86 -14.73
CA ASP A 923 -18.26 29.01 -13.29
C ASP A 923 -17.82 27.66 -12.69
N PRO A 924 -16.55 27.47 -12.28
CA PRO A 924 -16.06 26.17 -11.81
C PRO A 924 -16.55 25.82 -10.40
N ILE A 925 -16.63 24.51 -10.09
CA ILE A 925 -16.65 24.01 -8.71
C ILE A 925 -15.43 24.60 -8.01
N LYS A 926 -15.67 25.32 -6.93
CA LYS A 926 -14.63 25.65 -5.97
C LYS A 926 -14.35 24.43 -5.10
N VAL A 927 -13.09 24.03 -5.03
CA VAL A 927 -12.56 23.17 -3.98
C VAL A 927 -11.64 24.08 -3.17
N GLU A 928 -12.06 24.42 -1.94
CA GLU A 928 -11.33 25.28 -0.99
C GLU A 928 -10.75 24.41 0.15
#